data_AF-A0A7C7VKJ7-F1
#
_entry.id   AF-A0A7C7VKJ7-F1
#
_cell.length_a   1.000
_cell.length_b   1.000
_cell.length_c   1.000
_cell.angle_alpha   90.00
_cell.angle_beta   90.00
_cell.angle_gamma   90.00
#
_symmetry.space_group_name_H-M   'P 1'
#
loop_
_entity.id
_entity.type
_entity.pdbx_description
1 polymer ?
#
loop_
_entity_poly.entity_id
_entity_poly.type
_entity_poly.pdbx_seq_one_letter_code
_entity_poly.pdbx_strand_id
1 'polypeptide(L)'
;MMKGTLVLSGILSLVISIGSGRAEIKTYVIGDDEHPWGESMRSVKHIDDTAESGWIQPVKITRDVNILNQLWREGRLFAGSGLWGDVYGYDYKEGDGRLWSPHIAWGRRRDILTLADGLEDTLSFDYFNRRGNNLGVTIYADLGTPFPVDEVKFYPLHSQMPFVDKYPDFDWGWHEDYYMKGYELWANDGSPENMDENGRPIYHLLSAVPVNEQPVVDDTTFQPQHIRYLKLRSAARDAFEIDQLEIRGEGYLRTATFLSEVIDLGDIANFGTISWVAEKDPGTDIVIQTKVGRDKTALRYFRINDIGEEEELTGATDKENENLWKGLSAKERGRGGIDDTENWSLWSPPYQSPGKGIIASGPRQYIQIRIILKNKEPMTRAKVDNVSFEYSQPAVARRLTGKISPNIGVDLGKPVTFRYLVEPTITNKDSGFDSLLIDTPVRATVKSVKLGGRELLPEDYNVVEQEKVLALRLLNGNRVASDEDSLEVVFDCSILLYGFVFAGRAFASWIEGLPQLIEEDRFGDLAVRASEKSLGEIIGDMEISPNPFTPNGDGVNETTNIYFKVFQVVGTAPVSVNVYGLSGARVRELFSASLPAKELSVSWDGLDDDNNLVRPGLYIVRVTLEGDKERFEKSRTVAVIY
;
A
#
# COMPACT_ATOMS: atom_id res chain seq x y z
N MET A 1 -15.08 12.00 12.94
CA MET A 1 -13.70 11.48 13.13
C MET A 1 -12.64 12.55 13.49
N MET A 2 -12.97 13.86 13.54
CA MET A 2 -12.08 14.96 13.97
C MET A 2 -11.67 14.98 15.47
N LYS A 3 -12.01 13.96 16.27
CA LYS A 3 -11.75 13.97 17.73
C LYS A 3 -10.36 13.47 18.14
N GLY A 4 -9.64 12.74 17.28
CA GLY A 4 -8.30 12.21 17.63
C GLY A 4 -7.19 13.26 17.63
N THR A 5 -7.21 14.19 16.68
CA THR A 5 -6.18 15.23 16.51
C THR A 5 -6.26 16.32 17.58
N LEU A 6 -7.47 16.62 18.09
CA LEU A 6 -7.71 17.61 19.14
C LEU A 6 -7.18 17.17 20.52
N VAL A 7 -7.15 15.87 20.82
CA VAL A 7 -6.66 15.36 22.11
C VAL A 7 -5.13 15.44 22.17
N LEU A 8 -4.42 15.12 21.07
CA LEU A 8 -2.97 15.34 21.00
C LEU A 8 -2.61 16.84 21.07
N SER A 9 -3.38 17.72 20.41
CA SER A 9 -3.15 19.18 20.44
C SER A 9 -3.32 19.79 21.84
N GLY A 10 -4.30 19.31 22.62
CA GLY A 10 -4.50 19.72 24.02
C GLY A 10 -3.43 19.20 24.99
N ILE A 11 -2.95 17.96 24.79
CA ILE A 11 -1.86 17.36 25.58
C ILE A 11 -0.52 18.03 25.25
N LEU A 12 -0.25 18.32 23.98
CA LEU A 12 0.91 19.13 23.56
C LEU A 12 0.87 20.53 24.18
N SER A 13 -0.30 21.17 24.26
CA SER A 13 -0.42 22.52 24.82
C SER A 13 -0.10 22.60 26.33
N LEU A 14 -0.20 21.50 27.08
CA LEU A 14 0.17 21.45 28.51
C LEU A 14 1.64 21.03 28.74
N VAL A 15 2.28 20.41 27.74
CA VAL A 15 3.68 19.92 27.78
C VAL A 15 4.64 20.89 27.07
N ILE A 16 4.13 21.70 26.13
CA ILE A 16 4.90 22.65 25.34
C ILE A 16 4.53 24.08 25.77
N SER A 17 5.19 24.59 26.80
CA SER A 17 5.45 26.04 26.84
C SER A 17 6.60 26.28 25.86
N ILE A 18 6.28 26.83 24.69
CA ILE A 18 7.21 27.02 23.57
C ILE A 18 8.36 27.93 24.02
N GLY A 19 9.55 27.36 24.17
CA GLY A 19 10.80 28.11 24.28
C GLY A 19 11.28 28.48 22.88
N SER A 20 11.72 29.72 22.70
CA SER A 20 12.30 30.21 21.44
C SER A 20 13.62 29.49 21.12
N GLY A 21 13.56 28.44 20.30
CA GLY A 21 14.72 27.61 19.95
C GLY A 21 14.62 26.87 18.59
N ARG A 22 15.48 27.32 17.67
CA ARG A 22 16.00 26.87 16.34
C ARG A 22 15.61 25.55 15.62
N ALA A 23 14.77 24.64 16.11
CA ALA A 23 14.21 23.61 15.21
C ALA A 23 12.90 24.12 14.61
N GLU A 24 12.68 23.87 13.32
CA GLU A 24 11.46 24.21 12.60
C GLU A 24 11.00 22.93 11.90
N ILE A 25 9.70 22.64 11.95
CA ILE A 25 9.11 21.57 11.14
C ILE A 25 9.22 22.02 9.68
N LYS A 26 10.06 21.32 8.91
CA LYS A 26 10.28 21.59 7.50
C LYS A 26 9.33 20.75 6.66
N THR A 27 8.99 21.26 5.49
CA THR A 27 8.23 20.51 4.48
C THR A 27 9.12 20.31 3.27
N TYR A 28 9.29 19.06 2.85
CA TYR A 28 9.88 18.72 1.55
C TYR A 28 8.74 18.50 0.56
N VAL A 29 8.81 19.10 -0.62
CA VAL A 29 7.78 19.02 -1.65
C VAL A 29 8.41 18.48 -2.92
N ILE A 30 7.80 17.48 -3.54
CA ILE A 30 8.09 17.02 -4.91
C ILE A 30 6.98 17.55 -5.80
N GLY A 31 7.35 18.10 -6.96
CA GLY A 31 6.43 18.69 -7.93
C GLY A 31 6.34 20.22 -7.83
N ASP A 32 7.19 20.86 -7.03
CA ASP A 32 7.31 22.32 -6.98
C ASP A 32 8.50 22.82 -7.83
N ASP A 33 8.77 24.14 -7.78
CA ASP A 33 9.86 24.77 -8.52
C ASP A 33 11.26 24.36 -8.00
N GLU A 34 11.37 23.95 -6.73
CA GLU A 34 12.65 23.54 -6.12
C GLU A 34 12.99 22.08 -6.45
N HIS A 35 11.97 21.22 -6.50
CA HIS A 35 12.09 19.80 -6.78
C HIS A 35 11.05 19.36 -7.84
N PRO A 36 11.23 19.77 -9.10
CA PRO A 36 10.30 19.39 -10.16
C PRO A 36 10.31 17.88 -10.39
N TRP A 37 9.21 17.35 -10.92
CA TRP A 37 9.03 15.91 -11.18
C TRP A 37 10.18 15.32 -12.01
N GLY A 38 10.54 16.00 -13.10
CA GLY A 38 11.64 15.69 -14.02
C GLY A 38 12.98 15.42 -13.34
N GLU A 39 13.31 16.18 -12.29
CA GLU A 39 14.60 16.09 -11.59
C GLU A 39 14.53 15.19 -10.36
N SER A 40 13.33 14.94 -9.84
CA SER A 40 13.10 14.09 -8.67
C SER A 40 12.93 12.62 -9.00
N MET A 41 12.87 12.24 -10.28
CA MET A 41 12.61 10.86 -10.72
C MET A 41 13.88 10.00 -10.79
N ARG A 42 13.84 8.83 -10.13
CA ARG A 42 14.79 7.75 -10.35
C ARG A 42 14.41 6.91 -11.55
N SER A 43 13.14 6.53 -11.60
CA SER A 43 12.57 5.80 -12.71
C SER A 43 11.10 6.12 -12.87
N VAL A 44 10.65 6.12 -14.11
CA VAL A 44 9.25 6.30 -14.48
C VAL A 44 8.83 5.21 -15.45
N LYS A 45 7.59 4.75 -15.31
CA LYS A 45 6.93 3.87 -16.27
C LYS A 45 5.62 4.55 -16.65
N HIS A 46 5.48 4.96 -17.92
CA HIS A 46 4.26 5.53 -18.47
C HIS A 46 3.75 6.81 -17.78
N ILE A 47 4.63 7.60 -17.16
CA ILE A 47 4.30 8.92 -16.61
C ILE A 47 4.56 9.99 -17.68
N ASP A 48 3.67 10.96 -17.75
CA ASP A 48 3.79 12.22 -18.49
C ASP A 48 3.75 13.37 -17.47
N ASP A 49 4.82 14.15 -17.43
CA ASP A 49 5.00 15.35 -16.60
C ASP A 49 5.05 16.65 -17.43
N THR A 50 4.68 16.57 -18.72
CA THR A 50 4.85 17.66 -19.69
C THR A 50 3.53 18.24 -20.20
N ALA A 51 2.46 17.46 -20.22
CA ALA A 51 1.17 17.90 -20.75
C ALA A 51 0.51 19.01 -19.91
N GLU A 52 0.78 19.06 -18.61
CA GLU A 52 0.29 20.10 -17.71
C GLU A 52 1.41 20.45 -16.71
N SER A 53 1.92 21.69 -16.77
CA SER A 53 3.03 22.13 -15.91
C SER A 53 2.67 21.97 -14.44
N GLY A 54 3.56 21.32 -13.68
CA GLY A 54 3.36 20.99 -12.26
C GLY A 54 2.71 19.62 -12.03
N TRP A 55 2.11 18.98 -13.03
CA TRP A 55 1.36 17.74 -12.83
C TRP A 55 2.02 16.53 -13.47
N ILE A 56 1.94 15.38 -12.79
CA ILE A 56 2.16 14.06 -13.39
C ILE A 56 0.84 13.36 -13.66
N GLN A 57 0.77 12.64 -14.78
CA GLN A 57 -0.37 11.80 -15.16
C GLN A 57 0.10 10.58 -15.95
N PRO A 58 -0.74 9.56 -16.20
CA PRO A 58 -0.42 8.52 -17.17
C PRO A 58 -0.23 9.10 -18.57
N VAL A 59 0.66 8.51 -19.37
CA VAL A 59 0.83 8.86 -20.79
C VAL A 59 -0.50 8.69 -21.53
N LYS A 60 -0.88 9.73 -22.28
CA LYS A 60 -2.02 9.69 -23.21
C LYS A 60 -1.56 9.16 -24.57
N ILE A 61 -2.29 8.20 -25.11
CA ILE A 61 -2.22 7.72 -26.49
C ILE A 61 -3.28 8.44 -27.30
N THR A 62 -2.90 8.88 -28.50
CA THR A 62 -3.77 9.56 -29.45
C THR A 62 -4.07 8.64 -30.63
N ARG A 63 -5.25 8.81 -31.24
CA ARG A 63 -5.78 7.90 -32.26
C ARG A 63 -4.91 7.80 -33.52
N ASP A 64 -4.12 8.82 -33.82
CA ASP A 64 -3.21 8.84 -34.96
C ASP A 64 -2.00 7.88 -34.82
N VAL A 65 -1.74 7.37 -33.62
CA VAL A 65 -0.62 6.46 -33.34
C VAL A 65 -1.01 5.02 -33.63
N ASN A 66 -0.40 4.41 -34.66
CA ASN A 66 -0.36 2.95 -34.79
C ASN A 66 0.67 2.38 -33.80
N ILE A 67 0.19 1.70 -32.75
CA ILE A 67 1.00 1.21 -31.64
C ILE A 67 2.07 0.20 -32.10
N LEU A 68 1.73 -0.69 -33.04
CA LEU A 68 2.70 -1.64 -33.59
C LEU A 68 3.82 -0.93 -34.34
N ASN A 69 3.48 0.09 -35.14
CA ASN A 69 4.47 0.88 -35.86
C ASN A 69 5.39 1.67 -34.92
N GLN A 70 4.84 2.24 -33.85
CA GLN A 70 5.64 2.92 -32.84
C GLN A 70 6.67 1.96 -32.21
N LEU A 71 6.23 0.78 -31.77
CA LEU A 71 7.13 -0.23 -31.20
C LEU A 71 8.20 -0.68 -32.22
N TRP A 72 7.84 -0.82 -33.49
CA TRP A 72 8.78 -1.15 -34.56
C TRP A 72 9.83 -0.06 -34.77
N ARG A 73 9.42 1.21 -34.87
CA ARG A 73 10.33 2.36 -35.06
C ARG A 73 11.28 2.55 -33.89
N GLU A 74 10.81 2.25 -32.68
CA GLU A 74 11.63 2.30 -31.45
C GLU A 74 12.58 1.10 -31.32
N GLY A 75 12.52 0.12 -32.22
CA GLY A 75 13.32 -1.11 -32.13
C GLY A 75 12.89 -2.05 -30.99
N ARG A 76 11.64 -1.91 -30.54
CA ARG A 76 11.04 -2.61 -29.39
C ARG A 76 10.01 -3.66 -29.80
N LEU A 77 9.87 -3.96 -31.10
CA LEU A 77 9.00 -5.01 -31.62
C LEU A 77 9.81 -6.21 -32.13
N PHE A 78 9.57 -7.38 -31.57
CA PHE A 78 10.33 -8.60 -31.88
C PHE A 78 9.48 -9.70 -32.53
N ALA A 79 10.08 -10.43 -33.48
CA ALA A 79 9.45 -11.61 -34.05
C ALA A 79 9.49 -12.78 -33.06
N GLY A 80 8.33 -13.23 -32.60
CA GLY A 80 8.19 -14.38 -31.71
C GLY A 80 8.23 -15.72 -32.46
N SER A 81 8.31 -16.82 -31.71
CA SER A 81 8.27 -18.18 -32.26
C SER A 81 7.49 -19.16 -31.39
N GLY A 82 7.06 -20.28 -31.98
CA GLY A 82 6.23 -21.26 -31.29
C GLY A 82 4.79 -20.76 -31.05
N LEU A 83 4.05 -21.49 -30.22
CA LEU A 83 2.65 -21.15 -29.92
C LEU A 83 2.53 -19.88 -29.06
N TRP A 84 3.54 -19.59 -28.23
CA TRP A 84 3.48 -18.55 -27.19
C TRP A 84 4.37 -17.34 -27.47
N GLY A 85 4.97 -17.26 -28.66
CA GLY A 85 5.75 -16.09 -29.07
C GLY A 85 7.07 -15.97 -28.33
N ASP A 86 7.78 -17.08 -28.13
CA ASP A 86 9.09 -17.11 -27.50
C ASP A 86 10.12 -16.37 -28.35
N VAL A 87 10.91 -15.50 -27.71
CA VAL A 87 11.94 -14.67 -28.34
C VAL A 87 13.31 -15.21 -27.94
N TYR A 88 14.16 -15.53 -28.92
CA TYR A 88 15.49 -16.11 -28.70
C TYR A 88 16.59 -15.20 -29.25
N GLY A 89 17.62 -14.95 -28.43
CA GLY A 89 18.85 -14.26 -28.88
C GLY A 89 18.75 -12.74 -29.03
N TYR A 90 17.72 -12.11 -28.42
CA TYR A 90 17.57 -10.66 -28.35
C TYR A 90 17.57 -10.19 -26.90
N ASP A 91 17.91 -8.92 -26.66
CA ASP A 91 17.79 -8.24 -25.36
C ASP A 91 16.32 -7.80 -25.12
N TYR A 92 15.38 -8.75 -25.24
CA TYR A 92 13.95 -8.53 -25.03
C TYR A 92 13.66 -8.27 -23.54
N LYS A 93 12.90 -7.23 -23.24
CA LYS A 93 12.57 -6.80 -21.88
C LYS A 93 11.06 -6.69 -21.68
N GLU A 94 10.66 -6.66 -20.41
CA GLU A 94 9.27 -6.34 -20.08
C GLU A 94 8.89 -4.97 -20.66
N GLY A 95 7.75 -4.90 -21.35
CA GLY A 95 7.31 -3.69 -22.05
C GLY A 95 7.69 -3.66 -23.52
N ASP A 96 8.53 -4.58 -24.01
CA ASP A 96 8.76 -4.75 -25.45
C ASP A 96 7.61 -5.54 -26.09
N GLY A 97 7.32 -5.21 -27.35
CA GLY A 97 6.28 -5.85 -28.13
C GLY A 97 6.76 -7.11 -28.84
N ARG A 98 5.82 -7.98 -29.19
CA ARG A 98 6.05 -9.18 -30.00
C ARG A 98 4.98 -9.35 -31.05
N LEU A 99 5.37 -9.86 -32.21
CA LEU A 99 4.46 -10.23 -33.29
C LEU A 99 4.86 -11.61 -33.81
N TRP A 100 3.92 -12.55 -33.88
CA TRP A 100 4.22 -13.92 -34.33
C TRP A 100 3.01 -14.66 -34.88
N SER A 101 3.30 -15.76 -35.58
CA SER A 101 2.31 -16.78 -35.90
C SER A 101 2.95 -18.17 -35.80
N PRO A 102 2.31 -19.13 -35.13
CA PRO A 102 2.81 -20.51 -35.07
C PRO A 102 2.72 -21.25 -36.42
N HIS A 103 2.08 -20.66 -37.42
CA HIS A 103 1.88 -21.25 -38.74
C HIS A 103 3.00 -20.91 -39.74
N ILE A 104 3.98 -20.09 -39.32
CA ILE A 104 5.12 -19.65 -40.14
C ILE A 104 6.33 -20.56 -39.90
N ALA A 105 7.02 -20.93 -40.97
CA ALA A 105 8.28 -21.67 -40.88
C ALA A 105 9.37 -20.81 -40.23
N TRP A 106 10.24 -21.46 -39.43
CA TRP A 106 11.26 -20.78 -38.62
C TRP A 106 12.13 -19.78 -39.41
N GLY A 107 12.48 -20.10 -40.66
CA GLY A 107 13.30 -19.24 -41.52
C GLY A 107 12.63 -17.96 -42.03
N ARG A 108 11.28 -17.87 -41.99
CA ARG A 108 10.49 -16.71 -42.44
C ARG A 108 9.79 -15.96 -41.30
N ARG A 109 10.07 -16.31 -40.03
CA ARG A 109 9.39 -15.69 -38.87
C ARG A 109 9.61 -14.19 -38.75
N ARG A 110 10.75 -13.67 -39.24
CA ARG A 110 11.08 -12.25 -39.18
C ARG A 110 10.23 -11.42 -40.14
N ASP A 111 9.80 -12.03 -41.24
CA ASP A 111 9.00 -11.38 -42.28
C ASP A 111 7.68 -10.87 -41.72
N ILE A 112 7.15 -11.45 -40.64
CA ILE A 112 5.90 -10.98 -40.01
C ILE A 112 6.00 -9.53 -39.47
N LEU A 113 7.22 -9.03 -39.23
CA LEU A 113 7.42 -7.67 -38.73
C LEU A 113 7.13 -6.59 -39.79
N THR A 114 7.02 -6.96 -41.08
CA THR A 114 6.62 -6.00 -42.13
C THR A 114 5.19 -5.48 -41.90
N LEU A 115 4.33 -6.26 -41.24
CA LEU A 115 2.99 -5.84 -40.84
C LEU A 115 2.94 -4.57 -39.98
N ALA A 116 4.07 -4.16 -39.40
CA ALA A 116 4.19 -3.04 -38.49
C ALA A 116 5.12 -1.94 -39.01
N ASP A 117 5.68 -2.04 -40.22
CA ASP A 117 6.68 -1.07 -40.70
C ASP A 117 6.07 0.30 -41.11
N GLY A 118 4.74 0.35 -41.32
CA GLY A 118 4.01 1.54 -41.71
C GLY A 118 4.33 2.00 -43.14
N LEU A 119 4.90 1.12 -43.97
CA LEU A 119 5.19 1.38 -45.38
C LEU A 119 4.06 0.82 -46.24
N GLU A 120 2.99 1.60 -46.37
CA GLU A 120 1.82 1.26 -47.18
C GLU A 120 2.18 0.94 -48.64
N ASP A 121 1.59 -0.13 -49.17
CA ASP A 121 1.69 -0.53 -50.57
C ASP A 121 3.12 -0.79 -51.06
N THR A 122 4.01 -1.20 -50.14
CA THR A 122 5.40 -1.55 -50.48
C THR A 122 5.66 -3.05 -50.52
N LEU A 123 5.28 -3.79 -49.47
CA LEU A 123 5.57 -5.22 -49.33
C LEU A 123 4.58 -5.89 -48.38
N SER A 124 3.71 -6.76 -48.92
CA SER A 124 2.85 -7.58 -48.07
C SER A 124 3.54 -8.77 -47.45
N PHE A 125 3.08 -9.12 -46.25
CA PHE A 125 3.33 -10.40 -45.65
C PHE A 125 2.49 -11.49 -46.36
N ASP A 126 3.11 -12.11 -47.35
CA ASP A 126 2.48 -13.03 -48.31
C ASP A 126 2.47 -14.50 -47.89
N TYR A 127 2.96 -14.83 -46.69
CA TYR A 127 3.22 -16.24 -46.32
C TYR A 127 1.96 -17.13 -46.37
N PHE A 128 0.77 -16.54 -46.18
CA PHE A 128 -0.52 -17.23 -46.24
C PHE A 128 -1.21 -17.11 -47.60
N ASN A 129 -0.59 -16.44 -48.57
CA ASN A 129 -1.00 -16.42 -49.98
C ASN A 129 -0.56 -17.72 -50.66
N ARG A 130 -1.17 -18.83 -50.25
CA ARG A 130 -0.85 -20.16 -50.75
C ARG A 130 -2.12 -20.98 -50.93
N ARG A 131 -2.12 -21.86 -51.94
CA ARG A 131 -3.18 -22.85 -52.13
C ARG A 131 -3.12 -23.87 -50.98
N GLY A 132 -3.86 -23.60 -49.92
CA GLY A 132 -3.91 -24.40 -48.70
C GLY A 132 -5.15 -24.03 -47.86
N ASN A 133 -5.40 -24.78 -46.78
CA ASN A 133 -6.48 -24.45 -45.86
C ASN A 133 -5.96 -23.47 -44.80
N ASN A 134 -6.37 -22.20 -44.91
CA ASN A 134 -6.00 -21.16 -43.97
C ASN A 134 -6.98 -21.00 -42.78
N LEU A 135 -8.00 -21.85 -42.68
CA LEU A 135 -8.94 -21.81 -41.56
C LEU A 135 -8.20 -22.04 -40.24
N GLY A 136 -8.36 -21.12 -39.31
CA GLY A 136 -7.73 -21.16 -37.99
C GLY A 136 -6.28 -20.66 -37.95
N VAL A 137 -5.69 -20.26 -39.09
CA VAL A 137 -4.40 -19.56 -39.08
C VAL A 137 -4.51 -18.34 -38.21
N THR A 138 -3.55 -18.18 -37.29
CA THR A 138 -3.59 -17.14 -36.27
C THR A 138 -2.32 -16.29 -36.27
N ILE A 139 -2.48 -14.97 -36.17
CA ILE A 139 -1.43 -13.98 -35.91
C ILE A 139 -1.66 -13.40 -34.52
N TYR A 140 -0.61 -13.28 -33.73
CA TYR A 140 -0.64 -12.76 -32.37
C TYR A 140 0.24 -11.53 -32.23
N ALA A 141 -0.24 -10.53 -31.51
CA ALA A 141 0.53 -9.38 -31.06
C ALA A 141 0.54 -9.30 -29.52
N ASP A 142 1.70 -9.09 -28.92
CA ASP A 142 1.86 -8.59 -27.54
C ASP A 142 2.37 -7.16 -27.68
N LEU A 143 1.64 -6.18 -27.15
CA LEU A 143 2.03 -4.77 -27.20
C LEU A 143 3.03 -4.41 -26.10
N GLY A 144 3.40 -5.37 -25.23
CA GLY A 144 4.32 -5.18 -24.12
C GLY A 144 3.67 -4.57 -22.88
N THR A 145 2.66 -3.71 -23.04
CA THR A 145 1.85 -3.10 -21.99
C THR A 145 0.39 -2.98 -22.44
N PRO A 146 -0.59 -2.78 -21.54
CA PRO A 146 -1.99 -2.61 -21.93
C PRO A 146 -2.23 -1.19 -22.49
N PHE A 147 -2.50 -1.10 -23.79
CA PHE A 147 -2.83 0.15 -24.49
C PHE A 147 -4.34 0.37 -24.59
N PRO A 148 -4.84 1.61 -24.54
CA PRO A 148 -6.23 1.92 -24.82
C PRO A 148 -6.50 1.72 -26.32
N VAL A 149 -7.15 0.61 -26.69
CA VAL A 149 -7.41 0.25 -28.09
C VAL A 149 -8.91 0.33 -28.35
N ASP A 150 -9.27 0.98 -29.45
CA ASP A 150 -10.65 1.07 -29.96
C ASP A 150 -10.77 0.75 -31.47
N GLU A 151 -9.65 0.45 -32.13
CA GLU A 151 -9.58 0.20 -33.56
C GLU A 151 -8.50 -0.84 -33.89
N VAL A 152 -8.87 -1.83 -34.69
CA VAL A 152 -7.94 -2.76 -35.34
C VAL A 152 -8.19 -2.74 -36.83
N LYS A 153 -7.19 -2.30 -37.59
CA LYS A 153 -7.27 -2.19 -39.04
C LYS A 153 -6.23 -3.08 -39.71
N PHE A 154 -6.62 -3.79 -40.77
CA PHE A 154 -5.70 -4.59 -41.56
C PHE A 154 -6.19 -4.73 -43.00
N TYR A 155 -5.25 -4.83 -43.93
CA TYR A 155 -5.53 -4.83 -45.36
C TYR A 155 -4.40 -5.51 -46.14
N PRO A 156 -4.68 -6.12 -47.31
CA PRO A 156 -3.65 -6.62 -48.22
C PRO A 156 -2.99 -5.45 -48.97
N LEU A 157 -1.97 -5.76 -49.77
CA LEU A 157 -1.29 -4.79 -50.63
C LEU A 157 -2.25 -4.28 -51.72
N HIS A 158 -2.35 -2.96 -51.92
CA HIS A 158 -3.13 -2.37 -53.02
C HIS A 158 -2.25 -2.15 -54.26
N SER A 159 -1.89 -3.26 -54.92
CA SER A 159 -1.17 -3.24 -56.20
C SER A 159 -1.49 -4.44 -57.09
N GLN A 160 -1.17 -4.34 -58.39
CA GLN A 160 -1.21 -5.49 -59.29
C GLN A 160 -0.08 -6.48 -58.97
N MET A 161 -0.35 -7.78 -59.10
CA MET A 161 0.69 -8.79 -58.87
C MET A 161 1.89 -8.61 -59.80
N PRO A 162 3.13 -8.90 -59.34
CA PRO A 162 4.32 -8.77 -60.16
C PRO A 162 4.23 -9.62 -61.44
N PHE A 163 4.98 -9.23 -62.48
CA PHE A 163 5.06 -9.84 -63.82
C PHE A 163 4.04 -9.40 -64.89
N VAL A 164 3.21 -8.37 -64.63
CA VAL A 164 2.38 -7.72 -65.66
C VAL A 164 3.21 -7.33 -66.90
N ASP A 165 4.39 -6.75 -66.70
CA ASP A 165 5.29 -6.35 -67.80
C ASP A 165 5.91 -7.53 -68.57
N LYS A 166 5.99 -8.71 -67.94
CA LYS A 166 6.65 -9.90 -68.52
C LYS A 166 5.66 -10.80 -69.25
N TYR A 167 4.39 -10.78 -68.87
CA TYR A 167 3.30 -11.56 -69.48
C TYR A 167 2.00 -10.73 -69.45
N PRO A 168 1.87 -9.72 -70.33
CA PRO A 168 0.76 -8.76 -70.30
C PRO A 168 -0.60 -9.36 -70.69
N ASP A 169 -0.62 -10.53 -71.32
CA ASP A 169 -1.85 -11.24 -71.73
C ASP A 169 -2.42 -12.16 -70.65
N PHE A 170 -1.74 -12.29 -69.50
CA PHE A 170 -2.21 -13.11 -68.37
C PHE A 170 -2.79 -12.20 -67.29
N ASP A 171 -4.04 -12.45 -66.90
CA ASP A 171 -4.66 -11.76 -65.76
C ASP A 171 -4.10 -12.36 -64.47
N TRP A 172 -3.06 -11.71 -63.93
CA TRP A 172 -2.40 -12.11 -62.69
C TRP A 172 -3.24 -11.83 -61.44
N GLY A 173 -4.37 -11.13 -61.59
CA GLY A 173 -5.18 -10.65 -60.48
C GLY A 173 -4.51 -9.52 -59.69
N TRP A 174 -5.20 -9.07 -58.65
CA TRP A 174 -4.73 -8.02 -57.77
C TRP A 174 -4.36 -8.58 -56.40
N HIS A 175 -3.34 -8.01 -55.76
CA HIS A 175 -3.03 -8.34 -54.37
C HIS A 175 -4.24 -8.07 -53.44
N GLU A 176 -5.07 -7.08 -53.78
CA GLU A 176 -6.28 -6.74 -53.03
C GLU A 176 -7.33 -7.86 -53.01
N ASP A 177 -7.30 -8.80 -53.96
CA ASP A 177 -8.22 -9.95 -53.99
C ASP A 177 -7.92 -10.96 -52.86
N TYR A 178 -6.69 -10.93 -52.32
CA TYR A 178 -6.17 -11.79 -51.26
C TYR A 178 -6.38 -11.19 -49.86
N TYR A 179 -7.47 -10.44 -49.66
CA TYR A 179 -7.88 -10.04 -48.32
C TYR A 179 -8.45 -11.21 -47.51
N MET A 180 -8.48 -11.08 -46.18
CA MET A 180 -9.08 -12.10 -45.32
C MET A 180 -10.60 -12.19 -45.53
N LYS A 181 -11.07 -13.27 -46.17
CA LYS A 181 -12.50 -13.54 -46.44
C LYS A 181 -13.35 -13.86 -45.21
N GLY A 182 -12.72 -13.99 -44.04
CA GLY A 182 -13.38 -14.14 -42.75
C GLY A 182 -12.35 -14.13 -41.64
N TYR A 183 -12.66 -13.49 -40.52
CA TYR A 183 -11.74 -13.30 -39.42
C TYR A 183 -12.44 -13.28 -38.06
N GLU A 184 -11.65 -13.45 -37.01
CA GLU A 184 -12.02 -13.17 -35.64
C GLU A 184 -10.90 -12.39 -34.95
N LEU A 185 -11.29 -11.39 -34.15
CA LEU A 185 -10.42 -10.64 -33.27
C LEU A 185 -10.67 -11.04 -31.83
N TRP A 186 -9.58 -11.36 -31.14
CA TRP A 186 -9.61 -11.68 -29.72
C TRP A 186 -8.58 -10.83 -28.99
N ALA A 187 -8.85 -10.53 -27.72
CA ALA A 187 -7.99 -9.70 -26.91
C ALA A 187 -7.80 -10.24 -25.49
N ASN A 188 -6.79 -9.70 -24.83
CA ASN A 188 -6.52 -9.87 -23.41
C ASN A 188 -5.76 -8.63 -22.91
N ASP A 189 -6.08 -8.15 -21.72
CA ASP A 189 -5.54 -6.92 -21.15
C ASP A 189 -4.22 -7.10 -20.40
N GLY A 190 -3.73 -8.34 -20.28
CA GLY A 190 -2.49 -8.66 -19.60
C GLY A 190 -2.59 -8.73 -18.07
N SER A 191 -3.79 -8.60 -17.49
CA SER A 191 -3.94 -8.64 -16.04
C SER A 191 -3.79 -10.07 -15.49
N PRO A 192 -3.26 -10.25 -14.26
CA PRO A 192 -3.04 -11.57 -13.68
C PRO A 192 -4.31 -12.43 -13.58
N GLU A 193 -5.47 -11.81 -13.35
CA GLU A 193 -6.76 -12.50 -13.30
C GLU A 193 -7.24 -13.04 -14.66
N ASN A 194 -6.71 -12.49 -15.76
CA ASN A 194 -7.00 -12.93 -17.12
C ASN A 194 -5.89 -13.81 -17.70
N MET A 195 -5.08 -14.44 -16.83
CA MET A 195 -4.04 -15.39 -17.20
C MET A 195 -4.38 -16.79 -16.70
N ASP A 196 -3.97 -17.82 -17.45
CA ASP A 196 -4.05 -19.20 -17.00
C ASP A 196 -2.98 -19.54 -15.94
N GLU A 197 -3.01 -20.75 -15.41
CA GLU A 197 -2.05 -21.25 -14.41
C GLU A 197 -0.58 -21.22 -14.87
N ASN A 198 -0.33 -21.15 -16.18
CA ASN A 198 0.99 -21.07 -16.79
C ASN A 198 1.37 -19.63 -17.18
N GLY A 199 0.58 -18.62 -16.78
CA GLY A 199 0.79 -17.22 -17.11
C GLY A 199 0.48 -16.86 -18.56
N ARG A 200 -0.39 -17.64 -19.23
CA ARG A 200 -0.78 -17.41 -20.63
C ARG A 200 -2.09 -16.66 -20.72
N PRO A 201 -2.26 -15.75 -21.70
CA PRO A 201 -3.46 -14.94 -21.82
C PRO A 201 -4.71 -15.79 -22.10
N ILE A 202 -5.75 -15.59 -21.28
CA ILE A 202 -7.10 -16.08 -21.53
C ILE A 202 -7.81 -15.03 -22.40
N TYR A 203 -7.93 -15.32 -23.68
CA TYR A 203 -8.50 -14.39 -24.65
C TYR A 203 -10.03 -14.35 -24.60
N HIS A 204 -10.60 -13.14 -24.67
CA HIS A 204 -12.03 -12.94 -24.98
C HIS A 204 -12.22 -12.47 -26.42
N LEU A 205 -13.38 -12.78 -26.99
CA LEU A 205 -13.74 -12.39 -28.36
C LEU A 205 -14.11 -10.90 -28.40
N LEU A 206 -13.53 -10.16 -29.34
CA LEU A 206 -13.92 -8.79 -29.66
C LEU A 206 -14.90 -8.74 -30.82
N SER A 207 -14.57 -9.44 -31.90
CA SER A 207 -15.32 -9.42 -33.16
C SER A 207 -15.17 -10.75 -33.89
N ALA A 208 -16.23 -11.22 -34.55
CA ALA A 208 -16.23 -12.42 -35.36
C ALA A 208 -17.01 -12.17 -36.66
N VAL A 209 -16.29 -12.19 -37.77
CA VAL A 209 -16.80 -11.94 -39.12
C VAL A 209 -16.53 -13.18 -39.97
N PRO A 210 -17.45 -14.17 -39.99
CA PRO A 210 -17.22 -15.42 -40.70
C PRO A 210 -17.17 -15.26 -42.22
N VAL A 211 -17.79 -14.20 -42.74
CA VAL A 211 -17.78 -13.83 -44.16
C VAL A 211 -17.50 -12.33 -44.25
N ASN A 212 -16.37 -11.98 -44.85
CA ASN A 212 -15.92 -10.62 -45.13
C ASN A 212 -15.87 -10.38 -46.64
N GLU A 213 -16.39 -9.24 -47.07
CA GLU A 213 -16.39 -8.80 -48.48
C GLU A 213 -15.52 -7.55 -48.69
N GLN A 214 -14.90 -7.02 -47.63
CA GLN A 214 -14.12 -5.78 -47.66
C GLN A 214 -12.62 -6.08 -47.66
N PRO A 215 -11.85 -5.63 -48.68
CA PRO A 215 -10.40 -5.78 -48.67
C PRO A 215 -9.71 -5.06 -47.51
N VAL A 216 -10.19 -3.87 -47.18
CA VAL A 216 -9.74 -3.10 -46.02
C VAL A 216 -10.70 -3.37 -44.87
N VAL A 217 -10.20 -3.98 -43.82
CA VAL A 217 -10.93 -4.15 -42.56
C VAL A 217 -10.52 -3.02 -41.63
N ASP A 218 -11.50 -2.24 -41.17
CA ASP A 218 -11.38 -1.24 -40.12
C ASP A 218 -12.41 -1.61 -39.03
N ASP A 219 -11.99 -2.43 -38.07
CA ASP A 219 -12.87 -2.96 -37.03
C ASP A 219 -12.86 -2.05 -35.80
N THR A 220 -13.94 -1.27 -35.67
CA THR A 220 -14.24 -0.41 -34.51
C THR A 220 -15.52 -0.86 -33.79
N THR A 221 -15.92 -2.13 -33.94
CA THR A 221 -17.22 -2.63 -33.46
C THR A 221 -17.24 -2.95 -31.97
N PHE A 222 -16.08 -2.96 -31.33
CA PHE A 222 -15.92 -3.24 -29.89
C PHE A 222 -15.77 -1.95 -29.09
N GLN A 223 -16.12 -2.01 -27.79
CA GLN A 223 -15.94 -0.88 -26.89
C GLN A 223 -14.45 -0.65 -26.62
N PRO A 224 -13.99 0.62 -26.55
CA PRO A 224 -12.62 0.95 -26.16
C PRO A 224 -12.24 0.26 -24.86
N GLN A 225 -11.10 -0.43 -24.86
CA GLN A 225 -10.62 -1.15 -23.68
C GLN A 225 -9.10 -1.26 -23.70
N HIS A 226 -8.48 -1.54 -22.55
CA HIS A 226 -7.04 -1.81 -22.55
C HIS A 226 -6.75 -3.19 -23.12
N ILE A 227 -5.90 -3.25 -24.13
CA ILE A 227 -5.45 -4.48 -24.78
C ILE A 227 -3.93 -4.54 -24.67
N ARG A 228 -3.42 -5.67 -24.19
CA ARG A 228 -1.99 -6.01 -24.28
C ARG A 228 -1.76 -7.07 -25.34
N TYR A 229 -2.57 -8.13 -25.33
CA TYR A 229 -2.47 -9.21 -26.31
C TYR A 229 -3.63 -9.15 -27.29
N LEU A 230 -3.32 -9.17 -28.58
CA LEU A 230 -4.28 -9.30 -29.66
C LEU A 230 -4.05 -10.62 -30.40
N LYS A 231 -5.13 -11.26 -30.83
CA LYS A 231 -5.11 -12.47 -31.64
C LYS A 231 -6.07 -12.30 -32.82
N LEU A 232 -5.51 -12.24 -34.03
CA LEU A 232 -6.23 -12.25 -35.30
C LEU A 232 -6.26 -13.67 -35.85
N ARG A 233 -7.44 -14.27 -35.98
CA ARG A 233 -7.64 -15.63 -36.46
C ARG A 233 -8.43 -15.64 -37.77
N SER A 234 -7.96 -16.36 -38.77
CA SER A 234 -8.73 -16.60 -40.01
C SER A 234 -9.93 -17.51 -39.74
N ALA A 235 -11.11 -17.06 -40.16
CA ALA A 235 -12.36 -17.83 -40.16
C ALA A 235 -12.69 -18.43 -41.54
N ALA A 236 -11.86 -18.17 -42.56
CA ALA A 236 -12.03 -18.65 -43.92
C ALA A 236 -10.87 -19.56 -44.36
N ARG A 237 -11.11 -20.39 -45.37
CA ARG A 237 -10.09 -21.32 -45.90
C ARG A 237 -9.17 -20.65 -46.92
N ASP A 238 -9.61 -19.54 -47.49
CA ASP A 238 -9.04 -18.85 -48.64
C ASP A 238 -7.61 -18.35 -48.40
N ALA A 239 -6.86 -18.23 -49.49
CA ALA A 239 -5.55 -17.58 -49.48
C ALA A 239 -5.71 -16.11 -49.05
N PHE A 240 -4.81 -15.62 -48.21
CA PHE A 240 -4.79 -14.21 -47.83
C PHE A 240 -3.38 -13.70 -47.61
N GLU A 241 -3.21 -12.40 -47.72
CA GLU A 241 -2.02 -11.64 -47.33
C GLU A 241 -2.43 -10.42 -46.51
N ILE A 242 -1.46 -9.83 -45.82
CA ILE A 242 -1.66 -8.59 -45.06
C ILE A 242 -0.45 -7.71 -45.34
N ASP A 243 -0.68 -6.48 -45.78
CA ASP A 243 0.33 -5.44 -45.89
C ASP A 243 0.61 -4.84 -44.52
N GLN A 244 -0.43 -4.24 -43.89
CA GLN A 244 -0.31 -3.64 -42.57
C GLN A 244 -1.33 -4.22 -41.59
N LEU A 245 -0.90 -4.31 -40.33
CA LEU A 245 -1.76 -4.49 -39.16
C LEU A 245 -1.60 -3.26 -38.27
N GLU A 246 -2.67 -2.50 -38.15
CA GLU A 246 -2.72 -1.25 -37.41
C GLU A 246 -3.56 -1.45 -36.15
N ILE A 247 -2.99 -1.14 -35.00
CA ILE A 247 -3.68 -1.18 -33.71
C ILE A 247 -3.64 0.23 -33.15
N ARG A 248 -4.82 0.83 -32.98
CA ARG A 248 -4.98 2.23 -32.59
C ARG A 248 -5.95 2.38 -31.44
N GLY A 249 -5.82 3.50 -30.76
CA GLY A 249 -6.89 4.00 -29.92
C GLY A 249 -6.53 5.30 -29.24
N GLU A 250 -7.48 5.79 -28.43
CA GLU A 250 -7.32 7.01 -27.67
C GLU A 250 -7.57 6.74 -26.19
N GLY A 251 -6.71 7.31 -25.35
CA GLY A 251 -6.90 7.26 -23.90
C GLY A 251 -5.59 7.24 -23.13
N TYR A 252 -5.67 6.92 -21.86
CA TYR A 252 -4.55 6.85 -20.92
C TYR A 252 -4.10 5.41 -20.72
N LEU A 253 -2.79 5.19 -20.68
CA LEU A 253 -2.22 3.90 -20.30
C LEU A 253 -2.69 3.49 -18.91
N ARG A 254 -3.07 2.21 -18.76
CA ARG A 254 -3.77 1.66 -17.57
C ARG A 254 -3.05 1.91 -16.24
N THR A 255 -1.72 1.93 -16.27
CA THR A 255 -0.90 2.06 -15.08
C THR A 255 0.34 2.87 -15.39
N ALA A 256 0.59 3.86 -14.56
CA ALA A 256 1.79 4.67 -14.57
C ALA A 256 2.44 4.67 -13.19
N THR A 257 3.76 4.55 -13.15
CA THR A 257 4.53 4.47 -11.90
C THR A 257 5.62 5.53 -11.92
N PHE A 258 5.66 6.34 -10.88
CA PHE A 258 6.75 7.24 -10.54
C PHE A 258 7.49 6.70 -9.31
N LEU A 259 8.81 6.63 -9.39
CA LEU A 259 9.70 6.35 -8.27
C LEU A 259 10.68 7.51 -8.11
N SER A 260 10.71 8.11 -6.92
CA SER A 260 11.65 9.19 -6.63
C SER A 260 13.10 8.70 -6.57
N GLU A 261 14.05 9.60 -6.80
CA GLU A 261 15.42 9.43 -6.30
C GLU A 261 15.43 9.22 -4.78
N VAL A 262 16.55 8.71 -4.28
CA VAL A 262 16.80 8.67 -2.84
C VAL A 262 16.97 10.10 -2.34
N ILE A 263 15.99 10.57 -1.56
CA ILE A 263 16.00 11.91 -0.99
C ILE A 263 16.88 11.90 0.26
N ASP A 264 17.99 12.63 0.23
CA ASP A 264 18.94 12.81 1.34
C ASP A 264 18.60 14.08 2.12
N LEU A 265 18.13 13.94 3.37
CA LEU A 265 17.81 15.08 4.24
C LEU A 265 19.04 15.73 4.88
N GLY A 266 20.25 15.24 4.58
CA GLY A 266 21.54 15.74 5.08
C GLY A 266 21.92 15.26 6.49
N ASP A 267 20.93 14.93 7.31
CA ASP A 267 21.08 14.25 8.60
C ASP A 267 19.80 13.45 8.91
N ILE A 268 19.82 12.61 9.94
CA ILE A 268 18.61 11.90 10.38
C ILE A 268 17.51 12.89 10.78
N ALA A 269 16.27 12.56 10.44
CA ALA A 269 15.11 13.38 10.76
C ALA A 269 13.98 12.53 11.34
N ASN A 270 13.18 13.14 12.21
CA ASN A 270 11.86 12.62 12.54
C ASN A 270 10.90 12.99 11.43
N PHE A 271 10.07 12.04 10.99
CA PHE A 271 9.06 12.27 9.95
C PHE A 271 7.70 12.59 10.56
N GLY A 272 6.99 13.53 9.94
CA GLY A 272 5.67 13.96 10.33
C GLY A 272 4.65 13.36 9.38
N THR A 273 3.78 14.20 8.83
CA THR A 273 2.75 13.75 7.89
C THR A 273 3.23 13.76 6.44
N ILE A 274 2.62 12.92 5.61
CA ILE A 274 2.68 12.98 4.15
C ILE A 274 1.34 13.49 3.60
N SER A 275 1.42 14.41 2.65
CA SER A 275 0.28 15.06 2.01
C SER A 275 0.49 15.14 0.50
N TRP A 276 -0.58 15.33 -0.26
CA TRP A 276 -0.51 15.48 -1.71
C TRP A 276 -1.72 16.23 -2.24
N VAL A 277 -1.54 16.87 -3.39
CA VAL A 277 -2.60 17.51 -4.18
C VAL A 277 -2.80 16.68 -5.45
N ALA A 278 -4.04 16.26 -5.70
CA ALA A 278 -4.36 15.40 -6.83
C ALA A 278 -5.80 15.57 -7.32
N GLU A 279 -6.01 15.29 -8.60
CA GLU A 279 -7.32 15.20 -9.23
C GLU A 279 -7.55 13.77 -9.71
N LYS A 280 -8.79 13.28 -9.53
CA LYS A 280 -9.17 11.90 -9.85
C LYS A 280 -10.48 11.87 -10.63
N ASP A 281 -10.44 11.32 -11.84
CA ASP A 281 -11.64 10.92 -12.54
C ASP A 281 -12.29 9.68 -11.89
N PRO A 282 -13.59 9.43 -12.10
CA PRO A 282 -14.23 8.19 -11.66
C PRO A 282 -13.50 6.93 -12.17
N GLY A 283 -13.39 5.91 -11.31
CA GLY A 283 -12.73 4.64 -11.67
C GLY A 283 -11.20 4.68 -11.72
N THR A 284 -10.59 5.70 -11.11
CA THR A 284 -9.13 5.86 -11.02
C THR A 284 -8.63 5.75 -9.59
N ASP A 285 -7.38 5.32 -9.42
CA ASP A 285 -6.72 5.13 -8.14
C ASP A 285 -5.33 5.76 -8.13
N ILE A 286 -4.96 6.30 -6.97
CA ILE A 286 -3.63 6.84 -6.68
C ILE A 286 -3.12 6.06 -5.48
N VAL A 287 -1.99 5.39 -5.65
CA VAL A 287 -1.30 4.65 -4.59
C VAL A 287 0.00 5.38 -4.29
N ILE A 288 0.12 5.92 -3.08
CA ILE A 288 1.35 6.55 -2.59
C ILE A 288 1.92 5.69 -1.48
N GLN A 289 3.21 5.40 -1.57
CA GLN A 289 3.97 4.62 -0.59
C GLN A 289 5.31 5.29 -0.32
N THR A 290 5.85 5.08 0.87
CA THR A 290 7.18 5.52 1.25
C THR A 290 8.03 4.35 1.72
N LYS A 291 9.34 4.43 1.54
CA LYS A 291 10.31 3.64 2.32
C LYS A 291 11.41 4.56 2.82
N VAL A 292 12.01 4.22 3.95
CA VAL A 292 13.02 5.04 4.62
C VAL A 292 14.30 4.25 4.86
N GLY A 293 15.44 4.93 4.82
CA GLY A 293 16.76 4.31 4.76
C GLY A 293 17.80 4.92 5.69
N ARG A 294 18.85 4.14 5.94
CA ARG A 294 20.04 4.55 6.72
C ARG A 294 21.22 4.96 5.84
N ASP A 295 21.19 4.63 4.55
CA ASP A 295 22.24 4.95 3.58
C ASP A 295 21.66 5.45 2.25
N LYS A 296 22.56 5.74 1.30
CA LYS A 296 22.25 6.35 0.00
C LYS A 296 21.79 5.35 -1.06
N THR A 297 21.76 4.07 -0.74
CA THR A 297 21.55 2.98 -1.71
C THR A 297 20.38 2.13 -1.29
N ALA A 298 19.23 2.34 -1.91
CA ALA A 298 18.02 1.58 -1.62
C ALA A 298 17.98 0.22 -2.34
N LEU A 299 18.92 -0.03 -3.25
CA LEU A 299 19.04 -1.23 -4.06
C LEU A 299 20.47 -1.79 -4.05
N ARG A 300 20.57 -3.13 -4.05
CA ARG A 300 21.81 -3.90 -4.11
C ARG A 300 22.02 -4.47 -5.50
N TYR A 301 23.28 -4.43 -5.94
CA TYR A 301 23.71 -4.97 -7.22
C TYR A 301 24.96 -5.81 -7.02
N PHE A 302 25.08 -6.93 -7.72
CA PHE A 302 26.13 -7.91 -7.52
C PHE A 302 26.86 -8.21 -8.83
N ARG A 303 28.17 -8.38 -8.73
CA ARG A 303 29.01 -8.97 -9.78
C ARG A 303 29.40 -10.40 -9.38
N ILE A 304 29.70 -11.23 -10.37
CA ILE A 304 30.28 -12.56 -10.19
C ILE A 304 31.79 -12.41 -10.32
N ASN A 305 32.53 -12.81 -9.30
CA ASN A 305 33.99 -12.76 -9.28
C ASN A 305 34.62 -13.97 -10.02
N ASP A 306 35.96 -14.00 -10.10
CA ASP A 306 36.72 -15.03 -10.84
C ASP A 306 36.51 -16.46 -10.33
N ILE A 307 36.05 -16.63 -9.09
CA ILE A 307 35.74 -17.95 -8.49
C ILE A 307 34.25 -18.30 -8.54
N GLY A 308 33.41 -17.46 -9.16
CA GLY A 308 32.00 -17.71 -9.37
C GLY A 308 31.08 -17.27 -8.20
N GLU A 309 31.60 -16.50 -7.24
CA GLU A 309 30.82 -15.99 -6.11
C GLU A 309 30.26 -14.58 -6.38
N GLU A 310 29.11 -14.27 -5.79
CA GLU A 310 28.53 -12.93 -5.85
C GLU A 310 29.22 -11.98 -4.87
N GLU A 311 29.64 -10.82 -5.38
CA GLU A 311 30.21 -9.72 -4.65
C GLU A 311 29.38 -8.46 -4.90
N GLU A 312 29.01 -7.75 -3.85
CA GLU A 312 28.19 -6.54 -3.95
C GLU A 312 28.99 -5.35 -4.53
N LEU A 313 28.34 -4.59 -5.40
CA LEU A 313 28.84 -3.32 -5.93
C LEU A 313 28.61 -2.22 -4.89
N THR A 314 29.66 -1.43 -4.63
CA THR A 314 29.73 -0.45 -3.53
C THR A 314 29.83 1.00 -4.02
N GLY A 315 29.22 1.31 -5.18
CA GLY A 315 29.06 2.66 -5.69
C GLY A 315 28.26 3.55 -4.75
N ALA A 316 28.41 4.86 -4.88
CA ALA A 316 27.88 5.84 -3.93
C ALA A 316 26.36 6.05 -4.02
N THR A 317 25.74 5.64 -5.13
CA THR A 317 24.31 5.77 -5.38
C THR A 317 23.77 4.54 -6.10
N ASP A 318 22.46 4.30 -5.99
CA ASP A 318 21.80 3.23 -6.73
C ASP A 318 22.00 3.35 -8.25
N LYS A 319 22.05 4.57 -8.79
CA LYS A 319 22.26 4.84 -10.23
C LYS A 319 23.68 4.47 -10.68
N GLU A 320 24.67 4.78 -9.84
CA GLU A 320 26.06 4.38 -10.10
C GLU A 320 26.21 2.85 -10.09
N ASN A 321 25.65 2.18 -9.08
CA ASN A 321 25.66 0.72 -8.99
C ASN A 321 24.97 0.06 -10.17
N GLU A 322 23.81 0.58 -10.59
CA GLU A 322 23.10 0.09 -11.77
C GLU A 322 23.92 0.23 -13.06
N ASN A 323 24.61 1.36 -13.24
CA ASN A 323 25.45 1.59 -14.41
C ASN A 323 26.67 0.66 -14.43
N LEU A 324 27.34 0.47 -13.29
CA LEU A 324 28.42 -0.50 -13.14
C LEU A 324 27.92 -1.90 -13.48
N TRP A 325 26.78 -2.30 -12.94
CA TRP A 325 26.17 -3.61 -13.16
C TRP A 325 25.80 -3.85 -14.63
N LYS A 326 25.20 -2.86 -15.30
CA LYS A 326 24.88 -2.91 -16.74
C LYS A 326 26.15 -2.96 -17.61
N GLY A 327 27.27 -2.42 -17.14
CA GLY A 327 28.56 -2.45 -17.83
C GLY A 327 29.28 -3.81 -17.76
N LEU A 328 28.90 -4.70 -16.84
CA LEU A 328 29.50 -6.03 -16.70
C LEU A 328 29.17 -6.93 -17.89
N SER A 329 30.09 -7.83 -18.25
CA SER A 329 29.80 -8.86 -19.25
C SER A 329 28.75 -9.85 -18.73
N ALA A 330 28.11 -10.60 -19.63
CA ALA A 330 27.09 -11.58 -19.24
C ALA A 330 27.60 -12.67 -18.27
N LYS A 331 28.91 -12.94 -18.21
CA LYS A 331 29.51 -13.91 -17.28
C LYS A 331 29.82 -13.32 -15.90
N GLU A 332 30.05 -12.01 -15.83
CA GLU A 332 30.39 -11.28 -14.61
C GLU A 332 29.16 -10.65 -13.95
N ARG A 333 28.02 -10.64 -14.63
CA ARG A 333 26.79 -9.99 -14.15
C ARG A 333 26.05 -10.92 -13.18
N GLY A 334 26.07 -10.57 -11.89
CA GLY A 334 25.27 -11.23 -10.85
C GLY A 334 23.86 -10.65 -10.77
N ARG A 335 23.15 -10.90 -9.66
CA ARG A 335 21.84 -10.28 -9.41
C ARG A 335 21.93 -8.75 -9.33
N GLY A 336 20.86 -8.04 -9.68
CA GLY A 336 20.84 -6.57 -9.66
C GLY A 336 19.45 -6.02 -9.38
N GLY A 337 19.39 -4.83 -8.77
CA GLY A 337 18.14 -4.14 -8.48
C GLY A 337 17.32 -4.79 -7.37
N ILE A 338 17.98 -5.45 -6.41
CA ILE A 338 17.32 -6.08 -5.27
C ILE A 338 17.14 -5.05 -4.16
N ASP A 339 15.98 -4.97 -3.51
CA ASP A 339 15.78 -4.07 -2.36
C ASP A 339 16.78 -4.35 -1.22
N ASP A 340 17.43 -3.31 -0.70
CA ASP A 340 18.29 -3.41 0.48
C ASP A 340 17.47 -3.45 1.78
N THR A 341 16.98 -4.63 2.15
CA THR A 341 16.19 -4.79 3.37
C THR A 341 17.00 -4.70 4.68
N GLU A 342 18.34 -4.57 4.60
CA GLU A 342 19.20 -4.43 5.78
C GLU A 342 19.25 -2.96 6.24
N ASN A 343 19.39 -2.01 5.31
CA ASN A 343 19.46 -0.58 5.61
C ASN A 343 18.17 0.20 5.32
N TRP A 344 17.25 -0.38 4.54
CA TRP A 344 15.99 0.23 4.18
C TRP A 344 14.77 -0.55 4.68
N SER A 345 13.72 0.20 5.01
CA SER A 345 12.42 -0.41 5.29
C SER A 345 11.83 -1.02 4.02
N LEU A 346 10.92 -1.99 4.21
CA LEU A 346 9.96 -2.32 3.16
C LEU A 346 9.11 -1.10 2.81
N TRP A 347 8.48 -1.14 1.63
CA TRP A 347 7.49 -0.14 1.26
C TRP A 347 6.33 -0.12 2.27
N SER A 348 5.92 1.08 2.66
CA SER A 348 4.74 1.27 3.49
C SER A 348 3.50 0.69 2.81
N PRO A 349 2.47 0.30 3.56
CA PRO A 349 1.13 0.17 3.00
C PRO A 349 0.71 1.48 2.27
N PRO A 350 -0.20 1.41 1.28
CA PRO A 350 -0.76 2.59 0.65
C PRO A 350 -1.40 3.56 1.64
N TYR A 351 -1.01 4.84 1.58
CA TYR A 351 -1.64 5.88 2.38
C TYR A 351 -3.09 6.11 1.92
N GLN A 352 -4.02 6.09 2.87
CA GLN A 352 -5.47 6.14 2.58
C GLN A 352 -5.97 7.57 2.30
N SER A 353 -5.27 8.59 2.79
CA SER A 353 -5.61 10.00 2.59
C SER A 353 -4.37 10.87 2.85
N PRO A 354 -4.35 12.13 2.36
CA PRO A 354 -3.36 13.12 2.79
C PRO A 354 -3.40 13.34 4.31
N GLY A 355 -2.28 13.82 4.88
CA GLY A 355 -2.13 14.14 6.29
C GLY A 355 -1.90 12.93 7.21
N LYS A 356 -1.55 11.76 6.66
CA LYS A 356 -1.20 10.57 7.46
C LYS A 356 0.26 10.63 7.89
N GLY A 357 0.57 10.16 9.10
CA GLY A 357 1.95 10.05 9.57
C GLY A 357 2.74 9.07 8.72
N ILE A 358 3.98 9.43 8.37
CA ILE A 358 4.89 8.53 7.66
C ILE A 358 5.20 7.33 8.55
N ILE A 359 5.17 6.14 7.96
CA ILE A 359 5.51 4.90 8.65
C ILE A 359 7.04 4.73 8.57
N ALA A 360 7.71 5.03 9.67
CA ALA A 360 9.15 4.89 9.82
C ALA A 360 9.50 4.29 11.19
N SER A 361 10.45 3.36 11.21
CA SER A 361 11.08 2.93 12.46
C SER A 361 12.12 4.00 12.82
N GLY A 362 11.86 4.85 13.82
CA GLY A 362 12.80 5.88 14.30
C GLY A 362 13.17 6.97 13.27
N PRO A 363 14.15 7.83 13.62
CA PRO A 363 14.60 8.86 12.70
C PRO A 363 15.40 8.22 11.56
N ARG A 364 15.21 8.71 10.33
CA ARG A 364 15.95 8.25 9.16
C ARG A 364 16.40 9.46 8.34
N GLN A 365 17.53 9.31 7.66
CA GLN A 365 18.10 10.38 6.83
C GLN A 365 17.55 10.32 5.41
N TYR A 366 17.24 9.12 4.93
CA TYR A 366 16.86 8.89 3.55
C TYR A 366 15.41 8.45 3.43
N ILE A 367 14.73 8.91 2.39
CA ILE A 367 13.36 8.52 2.05
C ILE A 367 13.20 8.37 0.53
N GLN A 368 12.37 7.42 0.11
CA GLN A 368 11.88 7.31 -1.26
C GLN A 368 10.36 7.29 -1.28
N ILE A 369 9.79 7.88 -2.34
CA ILE A 369 8.36 7.93 -2.58
C ILE A 369 8.06 7.19 -3.88
N ARG A 370 7.03 6.34 -3.83
CA ARG A 370 6.46 5.67 -5.01
C ARG A 370 5.02 6.12 -5.19
N ILE A 371 4.70 6.53 -6.41
CA ILE A 371 3.35 6.90 -6.82
C ILE A 371 2.94 5.95 -7.95
N ILE A 372 1.79 5.29 -7.81
CA ILE A 372 1.22 4.46 -8.86
C ILE A 372 -0.17 5.01 -9.18
N LEU A 373 -0.34 5.45 -10.42
CA LEU A 373 -1.60 5.92 -10.98
C LEU A 373 -2.24 4.77 -11.75
N LYS A 374 -3.52 4.51 -11.51
CA LYS A 374 -4.27 3.43 -12.15
C LYS A 374 -5.61 3.93 -12.65
N ASN A 375 -6.05 3.43 -13.79
CA ASN A 375 -7.39 3.68 -14.34
C ASN A 375 -7.99 2.38 -14.87
N LYS A 376 -9.29 2.19 -14.64
CA LYS A 376 -10.05 1.05 -15.19
C LYS A 376 -10.48 1.28 -16.63
N GLU A 377 -10.88 2.51 -16.93
CA GLU A 377 -11.41 2.90 -18.24
C GLU A 377 -10.34 3.65 -19.04
N PRO A 378 -10.22 3.43 -20.36
CA PRO A 378 -9.26 4.12 -21.23
C PRO A 378 -9.27 5.64 -21.11
N MET A 379 -10.43 6.26 -20.96
CA MET A 379 -10.55 7.73 -21.03
C MET A 379 -10.43 8.44 -19.68
N THR A 380 -10.30 7.71 -18.58
CA THR A 380 -10.18 8.31 -17.24
C THR A 380 -8.74 8.35 -16.76
N ARG A 381 -8.40 9.38 -15.99
CA ARG A 381 -7.07 9.51 -15.38
C ARG A 381 -7.11 10.04 -13.95
N ALA A 382 -6.03 9.79 -13.24
CA ALA A 382 -5.67 10.53 -12.06
C ALA A 382 -4.41 11.35 -12.37
N LYS A 383 -4.32 12.55 -11.84
CA LYS A 383 -3.12 13.38 -11.92
C LYS A 383 -2.73 13.90 -10.54
N VAL A 384 -1.44 14.06 -10.31
CA VAL A 384 -0.87 14.52 -9.03
C VAL A 384 -0.05 15.78 -9.31
N ASP A 385 -0.35 16.84 -8.59
CA ASP A 385 0.34 18.14 -8.66
C ASP A 385 1.62 18.08 -7.82
N ASN A 386 1.48 17.73 -6.55
CA ASN A 386 2.62 17.60 -5.65
C ASN A 386 2.40 16.52 -4.61
N VAL A 387 3.51 16.00 -4.08
CA VAL A 387 3.56 15.20 -2.86
C VAL A 387 4.53 15.88 -1.90
N SER A 388 4.09 16.10 -0.66
CA SER A 388 4.89 16.73 0.37
C SER A 388 4.96 15.91 1.64
N PHE A 389 6.04 16.05 2.39
CA PHE A 389 6.14 15.47 3.73
C PHE A 389 6.85 16.39 4.71
N GLU A 390 6.44 16.27 5.98
CA GLU A 390 7.03 16.98 7.09
C GLU A 390 8.22 16.21 7.67
N TYR A 391 9.25 16.94 8.05
CA TYR A 391 10.38 16.40 8.81
C TYR A 391 10.98 17.45 9.73
N SER A 392 11.66 17.02 10.80
CA SER A 392 12.34 17.93 11.72
C SER A 392 13.74 17.48 12.07
N GLN A 393 14.65 18.44 12.13
CA GLN A 393 16.04 18.30 12.55
C GLN A 393 16.40 19.44 13.52
N PRO A 394 17.33 19.22 14.47
CA PRO A 394 17.96 17.93 14.78
C PRO A 394 16.99 16.95 15.43
N ALA A 395 17.29 15.66 15.35
CA ALA A 395 16.62 14.65 16.16
C ALA A 395 16.93 14.86 17.66
N VAL A 396 16.14 14.24 18.55
CA VAL A 396 16.44 14.28 19.99
C VAL A 396 17.55 13.30 20.36
N ALA A 397 17.73 12.25 19.57
CA ALA A 397 18.82 11.29 19.67
C ALA A 397 19.07 10.62 18.31
N ARG A 398 20.28 10.10 18.07
CA ARG A 398 20.54 9.18 16.94
C ARG A 398 19.62 7.97 16.96
N ARG A 399 19.38 7.42 18.16
CA ARG A 399 18.47 6.29 18.40
C ARG A 399 17.88 6.41 19.80
N LEU A 400 16.65 5.95 19.98
CA LEU A 400 16.04 5.74 21.29
C LEU A 400 15.53 4.31 21.31
N THR A 401 15.99 3.50 22.27
CA THR A 401 15.47 2.16 22.49
C THR A 401 14.65 2.11 23.77
N GLY A 402 13.58 1.31 23.75
CA GLY A 402 12.66 1.17 24.86
C GLY A 402 12.51 -0.28 25.32
N LYS A 403 12.34 -0.49 26.63
CA LYS A 403 12.06 -1.80 27.23
C LYS A 403 10.97 -1.68 28.29
N ILE A 404 9.98 -2.56 28.25
CA ILE A 404 8.93 -2.68 29.27
C ILE A 404 9.13 -3.94 30.11
N SER A 405 8.88 -3.87 31.41
CA SER A 405 8.98 -5.03 32.32
C SER A 405 7.96 -4.93 33.45
N PRO A 406 7.33 -6.04 33.89
CA PRO A 406 7.37 -7.36 33.26
C PRO A 406 6.64 -7.35 31.91
N ASN A 407 7.13 -8.08 30.91
CA ASN A 407 6.52 -8.15 29.57
C ASN A 407 5.98 -9.54 29.20
N ILE A 408 6.02 -10.49 30.13
CA ILE A 408 5.52 -11.86 29.96
C ILE A 408 4.74 -12.26 31.21
N GLY A 409 3.65 -13.02 31.04
CA GLY A 409 2.91 -13.62 32.16
C GLY A 409 2.04 -12.62 32.91
N VAL A 410 1.62 -11.54 32.26
CA VAL A 410 0.83 -10.47 32.88
C VAL A 410 -0.66 -10.84 32.87
N ASP A 411 -1.32 -10.78 34.02
CA ASP A 411 -2.78 -11.01 34.10
C ASP A 411 -3.56 -9.83 33.51
N LEU A 412 -4.56 -10.12 32.67
CA LEU A 412 -5.41 -9.06 32.10
C LEU A 412 -6.34 -8.43 33.15
N GLY A 413 -6.61 -7.14 32.98
CA GLY A 413 -7.54 -6.38 33.79
C GLY A 413 -7.11 -6.12 35.23
N LYS A 414 -5.98 -6.64 35.69
CA LYS A 414 -5.42 -6.36 37.01
C LYS A 414 -4.37 -5.25 36.92
N PRO A 415 -4.31 -4.32 37.89
CA PRO A 415 -3.23 -3.37 37.98
C PRO A 415 -1.89 -4.09 38.13
N VAL A 416 -0.92 -3.75 37.28
CA VAL A 416 0.45 -4.25 37.32
C VAL A 416 1.39 -3.06 37.30
N THR A 417 2.42 -3.12 38.13
CA THR A 417 3.50 -2.11 38.15
C THR A 417 4.49 -2.44 37.04
N PHE A 418 4.56 -1.55 36.04
CA PHE A 418 5.49 -1.63 34.93
C PHE A 418 6.67 -0.70 35.12
N ARG A 419 7.83 -1.12 34.62
CA ARG A 419 9.03 -0.30 34.43
C ARG A 419 9.27 -0.11 32.94
N TYR A 420 9.16 1.13 32.48
CA TYR A 420 9.47 1.55 31.11
C TYR A 420 10.84 2.25 31.10
N LEU A 421 11.83 1.61 30.49
CA LEU A 421 13.21 2.11 30.39
C LEU A 421 13.46 2.62 28.98
N VAL A 422 13.98 3.86 28.86
CA VAL A 422 14.42 4.47 27.61
C VAL A 422 15.93 4.66 27.66
N GLU A 423 16.62 4.10 26.67
CA GLU A 423 18.08 4.18 26.51
C GLU A 423 18.38 4.96 25.21
N PRO A 424 19.09 6.10 25.30
CA PRO A 424 19.43 6.91 24.14
C PRO A 424 20.77 6.53 23.50
N THR A 425 20.92 6.88 22.23
CA THR A 425 22.22 7.14 21.60
C THR A 425 22.21 8.59 21.11
N ILE A 426 22.91 9.48 21.78
CA ILE A 426 22.98 10.94 21.61
C ILE A 426 24.41 11.35 21.28
N THR A 427 24.54 12.13 20.21
CA THR A 427 25.78 12.78 19.80
C THR A 427 25.68 14.29 20.01
N ASN A 428 26.77 15.01 19.73
CA ASN A 428 26.77 16.48 19.76
C ASN A 428 25.88 17.14 18.70
N LYS A 429 25.29 16.38 17.76
CA LYS A 429 24.32 16.86 16.77
C LYS A 429 22.88 16.74 17.24
N ASP A 430 22.64 16.08 18.36
CA ASP A 430 21.30 15.80 18.87
C ASP A 430 20.92 16.78 19.96
N SER A 431 19.62 17.02 20.09
CA SER A 431 19.12 18.00 21.06
C SER A 431 19.00 17.45 22.49
N GLY A 432 18.92 16.13 22.67
CA GLY A 432 18.44 15.52 23.90
C GLY A 432 16.92 15.67 24.07
N PHE A 433 16.37 15.20 25.18
CA PHE A 433 14.93 15.32 25.44
C PHE A 433 14.61 15.43 26.92
N ASP A 434 13.42 15.93 27.21
CA ASP A 434 12.91 16.16 28.55
C ASP A 434 11.44 15.77 28.69
N SER A 435 10.81 15.28 27.60
CA SER A 435 9.43 14.82 27.62
C SER A 435 9.32 13.43 27.04
N LEU A 436 8.45 12.63 27.62
CA LEU A 436 8.13 11.28 27.19
C LEU A 436 6.62 11.12 27.13
N LEU A 437 6.12 10.54 26.04
CA LEU A 437 4.72 10.16 25.88
C LEU A 437 4.66 8.66 25.62
N ILE A 438 3.87 7.95 26.42
CA ILE A 438 3.68 6.50 26.33
C ILE A 438 2.21 6.23 26.03
N ASP A 439 1.94 5.48 24.97
CA ASP A 439 0.61 4.97 24.65
C ASP A 439 0.27 3.86 25.66
N THR A 440 -0.84 4.02 26.39
CA THR A 440 -1.30 3.08 27.41
C THR A 440 -2.67 2.49 27.01
N PRO A 441 -3.07 1.31 27.50
CA PRO A 441 -4.39 0.75 27.18
C PRO A 441 -5.52 1.42 27.98
N VAL A 442 -5.19 1.90 29.18
CA VAL A 442 -6.07 2.61 30.13
C VAL A 442 -5.26 3.68 30.84
N ARG A 443 -5.87 4.45 31.74
CA ARG A 443 -5.11 5.41 32.56
C ARG A 443 -4.03 4.69 33.37
N ALA A 444 -2.78 5.15 33.25
CA ALA A 444 -1.65 4.69 34.06
C ALA A 444 -1.38 5.68 35.21
N THR A 445 -0.89 5.18 36.35
CA THR A 445 -0.54 6.00 37.52
C THR A 445 0.95 5.93 37.82
N VAL A 446 1.66 7.05 37.76
CA VAL A 446 3.12 7.09 37.97
C VAL A 446 3.46 6.87 39.44
N LYS A 447 4.50 6.06 39.69
CA LYS A 447 5.07 5.79 41.01
C LYS A 447 6.38 6.51 41.22
N SER A 448 7.28 6.41 40.25
CA SER A 448 8.58 7.06 40.30
C SER A 448 9.17 7.26 38.91
N VAL A 449 10.07 8.23 38.84
CA VAL A 449 10.84 8.57 37.64
C VAL A 449 12.30 8.59 38.02
N LYS A 450 13.16 7.94 37.23
CA LYS A 450 14.62 8.01 37.41
C LYS A 450 15.30 8.54 36.16
N LEU A 451 16.31 9.36 36.36
CA LEU A 451 17.20 9.87 35.33
C LEU A 451 18.62 9.42 35.64
N GLY A 452 19.25 8.67 34.74
CA GLY A 452 20.61 8.13 34.94
C GLY A 452 20.71 7.24 36.19
N GLY A 453 19.65 6.49 36.49
CA GLY A 453 19.53 5.65 37.69
C GLY A 453 19.23 6.41 39.00
N ARG A 454 19.24 7.75 39.01
CA ARG A 454 18.87 8.57 40.16
C ARG A 454 17.37 8.83 40.16
N GLU A 455 16.69 8.46 41.24
CA GLU A 455 15.27 8.79 41.45
C GLU A 455 15.08 10.31 41.65
N LEU A 456 14.13 10.87 40.89
CA LEU A 456 13.81 12.29 40.91
C LEU A 456 12.73 12.60 41.95
N LEU A 457 12.76 13.81 42.51
CA LEU A 457 11.72 14.26 43.43
C LEU A 457 10.43 14.63 42.66
N PRO A 458 9.24 14.57 43.28
CA PRO A 458 7.99 14.93 42.61
C PRO A 458 7.96 16.34 42.01
N GLU A 459 8.71 17.29 42.56
CA GLU A 459 8.85 18.65 42.02
C GLU A 459 9.78 18.76 40.80
N ASP A 460 10.54 17.71 40.48
CA ASP A 460 11.47 17.64 39.35
C ASP A 460 10.82 17.14 38.06
N TYR A 461 9.53 16.78 38.08
CA TYR A 461 8.79 16.38 36.90
C TYR A 461 7.29 16.66 37.02
N ASN A 462 6.61 16.73 35.88
CA ASN A 462 5.16 16.79 35.79
C ASN A 462 4.64 15.58 34.99
N VAL A 463 3.49 15.05 35.40
CA VAL A 463 2.83 13.92 34.74
C VAL A 463 1.40 14.25 34.38
N VAL A 464 0.97 13.80 33.20
CA VAL A 464 -0.42 13.86 32.76
C VAL A 464 -0.89 12.43 32.53
N GLU A 465 -1.75 11.96 33.42
CA GLU A 465 -2.29 10.60 33.47
C GLU A 465 -3.71 10.58 32.90
N GLN A 466 -3.83 10.48 31.58
CA GLN A 466 -5.12 10.45 30.91
C GLN A 466 -5.49 9.03 30.47
N GLU A 467 -6.73 8.85 30.02
CA GLU A 467 -7.07 7.60 29.35
C GLU A 467 -6.18 7.42 28.13
N LYS A 468 -5.55 6.24 28.05
CA LYS A 468 -4.72 5.76 26.95
C LYS A 468 -3.40 6.49 26.69
N VAL A 469 -3.06 7.50 27.49
CA VAL A 469 -1.81 8.23 27.35
C VAL A 469 -1.25 8.56 28.72
N LEU A 470 0.04 8.26 28.90
CA LEU A 470 0.86 8.79 29.97
C LEU A 470 1.88 9.76 29.38
N ALA A 471 1.79 11.05 29.76
CA ALA A 471 2.82 12.02 29.41
C ALA A 471 3.64 12.41 30.64
N LEU A 472 4.95 12.49 30.48
CA LEU A 472 5.93 12.89 31.48
C LEU A 472 6.75 14.06 30.95
N ARG A 473 7.04 15.01 31.82
CA ARG A 473 7.81 16.21 31.54
C ARG A 473 8.82 16.44 32.66
N LEU A 474 10.12 16.38 32.36
CA LEU A 474 11.18 16.72 33.30
C LEU A 474 11.27 18.25 33.49
N LEU A 475 11.53 18.67 34.73
CA LEU A 475 11.59 20.06 35.17
C LEU A 475 12.98 20.38 35.76
N ASN A 476 13.17 21.64 36.19
CA ASN A 476 14.38 22.10 36.90
C ASN A 476 15.70 21.85 36.14
N GLY A 477 15.64 21.82 34.81
CA GLY A 477 16.79 21.58 33.94
C GLY A 477 17.17 20.10 33.78
N ASN A 478 16.43 19.17 34.41
CA ASN A 478 16.60 17.74 34.18
C ASN A 478 16.25 17.40 32.71
N ARG A 479 17.13 16.66 32.05
CA ARG A 479 16.95 16.18 30.68
C ARG A 479 17.86 14.98 30.44
N VAL A 480 17.51 14.17 29.45
CA VAL A 480 18.39 13.17 28.86
C VAL A 480 19.24 13.88 27.80
N ALA A 481 20.57 13.89 27.98
CA ALA A 481 21.50 14.66 27.18
C ALA A 481 22.74 13.88 26.70
N SER A 482 22.93 12.63 27.13
CA SER A 482 24.05 11.79 26.67
C SER A 482 23.69 10.30 26.66
N ASP A 483 24.59 9.46 26.13
CA ASP A 483 24.51 7.99 26.14
C ASP A 483 24.58 7.38 27.54
N GLU A 484 25.07 8.14 28.52
CA GLU A 484 25.17 7.69 29.92
C GLU A 484 23.85 7.90 30.68
N ASP A 485 22.96 8.74 30.15
CA ASP A 485 21.64 8.96 30.70
C ASP A 485 20.70 7.81 30.33
N SER A 486 19.70 7.61 31.18
CA SER A 486 18.54 6.76 30.89
C SER A 486 17.33 7.34 31.57
N LEU A 487 16.15 7.18 30.96
CA LEU A 487 14.90 7.59 31.57
C LEU A 487 14.08 6.35 31.94
N GLU A 488 13.88 6.14 33.23
CA GLU A 488 13.04 5.06 33.76
C GLU A 488 11.76 5.65 34.32
N VAL A 489 10.60 5.14 33.88
CA VAL A 489 9.29 5.49 34.43
C VAL A 489 8.64 4.23 34.99
N VAL A 490 8.33 4.26 36.29
CA VAL A 490 7.60 3.20 36.96
C VAL A 490 6.16 3.64 37.15
N PHE A 491 5.20 2.85 36.67
CA PHE A 491 3.78 3.18 36.75
C PHE A 491 2.89 1.94 36.91
N ASP A 492 1.74 2.10 37.55
CA ASP A 492 0.69 1.08 37.59
C ASP A 492 -0.23 1.22 36.37
N CYS A 493 -0.50 0.11 35.68
CA CYS A 493 -1.47 0.06 34.58
C CYS A 493 -2.10 -1.33 34.48
N SER A 494 -3.34 -1.41 34.00
CA SER A 494 -4.00 -2.69 33.68
C SER A 494 -3.93 -2.94 32.17
N ILE A 495 -3.57 -4.14 31.75
CA ILE A 495 -3.57 -4.51 30.31
C ILE A 495 -4.90 -5.15 29.96
N LEU A 496 -5.48 -4.79 28.80
CA LEU A 496 -6.77 -5.35 28.34
C LEU A 496 -6.64 -6.24 27.09
N LEU A 497 -5.47 -6.27 26.46
CA LEU A 497 -5.20 -6.97 25.21
C LEU A 497 -3.93 -7.80 25.34
N TYR A 498 -3.94 -9.03 24.85
CA TYR A 498 -2.71 -9.80 24.67
C TYR A 498 -1.82 -9.11 23.63
N GLY A 499 -0.53 -8.92 23.94
CA GLY A 499 0.42 -8.32 23.01
C GLY A 499 0.28 -6.81 22.88
N PHE A 500 -0.33 -6.12 23.87
CA PHE A 500 -0.37 -4.66 23.88
C PHE A 500 1.06 -4.08 23.84
N VAL A 501 1.30 -3.13 22.95
CA VAL A 501 2.59 -2.45 22.79
C VAL A 501 2.53 -1.08 23.43
N PHE A 502 3.41 -0.81 24.39
CA PHE A 502 3.59 0.53 24.97
C PHE A 502 4.47 1.38 24.04
N ALA A 503 3.89 1.86 22.95
CA ALA A 503 4.59 2.73 22.01
C ALA A 503 4.98 4.05 22.70
N GLY A 504 6.24 4.46 22.55
CA GLY A 504 6.79 5.64 23.21
C GLY A 504 7.27 6.70 22.22
N ARG A 505 7.19 7.98 22.64
CA ARG A 505 7.66 9.14 21.88
C ARG A 505 8.39 10.11 22.79
N ALA A 506 9.53 10.62 22.36
CA ALA A 506 10.31 11.61 23.10
C ALA A 506 10.28 12.98 22.42
N PHE A 507 10.32 14.03 23.24
CA PHE A 507 10.31 15.43 22.78
C PHE A 507 11.27 16.28 23.63
N ALA A 508 11.80 17.32 23.01
CA ALA A 508 12.48 18.41 23.70
C ALA A 508 11.60 19.66 23.68
N SER A 509 11.34 20.27 24.83
CA SER A 509 10.55 21.54 24.91
C SER A 509 11.19 22.72 24.19
N TRP A 510 12.52 22.72 24.13
CA TRP A 510 13.31 23.84 23.62
C TRP A 510 13.48 23.80 22.10
N ILE A 511 12.84 22.84 21.43
CA ILE A 511 12.80 22.73 19.98
C ILE A 511 11.34 22.64 19.50
N GLU A 512 11.04 23.32 18.40
CA GLU A 512 9.78 23.10 17.68
C GLU A 512 10.01 21.98 16.65
N GLY A 513 9.96 20.73 17.14
CA GLY A 513 10.28 19.53 16.37
C GLY A 513 9.23 18.44 16.49
N LEU A 514 9.29 17.47 15.58
CA LEU A 514 8.43 16.30 15.59
C LEU A 514 8.90 15.28 16.64
N PRO A 515 7.97 14.52 17.24
CA PRO A 515 8.32 13.45 18.16
C PRO A 515 9.28 12.44 17.54
N GLN A 516 10.24 11.98 18.33
CA GLN A 516 11.01 10.81 17.98
C GLN A 516 10.38 9.55 18.56
N LEU A 517 10.08 8.57 17.69
CA LEU A 517 9.61 7.26 18.11
C LEU A 517 10.71 6.50 18.85
N ILE A 518 10.32 5.81 19.92
CA ILE A 518 11.17 4.88 20.66
C ILE A 518 11.09 3.53 19.97
N GLU A 519 12.24 3.03 19.50
CA GLU A 519 12.39 1.74 18.83
C GLU A 519 12.50 0.60 19.85
N GLU A 520 12.17 -0.62 19.44
CA GLU A 520 12.54 -1.82 20.19
C GLU A 520 14.00 -2.18 19.90
N ASP A 521 14.75 -2.65 20.91
CA ASP A 521 16.07 -3.20 20.66
C ASP A 521 15.99 -4.67 20.23
N ARG A 522 15.15 -5.45 20.93
CA ARG A 522 14.74 -6.79 20.52
C ARG A 522 13.24 -6.84 20.31
N PHE A 523 12.82 -7.63 19.35
CA PHE A 523 11.41 -7.79 19.00
C PHE A 523 10.54 -8.13 20.23
N GLY A 524 9.56 -7.28 20.50
CA GLY A 524 8.64 -7.39 21.63
C GLY A 524 9.19 -6.83 22.96
N ASP A 525 10.30 -6.08 22.96
CA ASP A 525 10.79 -5.38 24.15
C ASP A 525 9.80 -4.34 24.67
N LEU A 526 8.86 -3.83 23.84
CA LEU A 526 7.78 -2.94 24.25
C LEU A 526 6.40 -3.61 24.32
N ALA A 527 6.32 -4.89 23.93
CA ALA A 527 5.07 -5.66 23.88
C ALA A 527 4.87 -6.48 25.16
N VAL A 528 3.69 -6.39 25.77
CA VAL A 528 3.33 -7.18 26.95
C VAL A 528 2.49 -8.39 26.55
N ARG A 529 3.00 -9.58 26.82
CA ARG A 529 2.31 -10.86 26.62
C ARG A 529 1.55 -11.24 27.88
N ALA A 530 0.24 -11.41 27.74
CA ALA A 530 -0.59 -11.80 28.87
C ALA A 530 -0.30 -13.25 29.30
N SER A 531 -0.67 -13.59 30.53
CA SER A 531 -0.56 -14.95 31.07
C SER A 531 -1.43 -15.93 30.28
N GLU A 532 -1.02 -17.20 30.21
CA GLU A 532 -1.81 -18.25 29.54
C GLU A 532 -3.22 -18.38 30.13
N LYS A 533 -3.38 -18.09 31.43
CA LYS A 533 -4.69 -18.07 32.11
C LYS A 533 -5.64 -17.02 31.56
N SER A 534 -5.10 -15.95 30.98
CA SER A 534 -5.87 -14.85 30.40
C SER A 534 -6.18 -15.08 28.90
N LEU A 535 -5.67 -16.15 28.29
CA LEU A 535 -5.98 -16.50 26.91
C LEU A 535 -7.41 -17.08 26.83
N GLY A 536 -8.24 -16.51 25.96
CA GLY A 536 -9.65 -16.88 25.81
C GLY A 536 -10.61 -16.18 26.78
N GLU A 537 -10.10 -15.40 27.74
CA GLU A 537 -10.96 -14.54 28.58
C GLU A 537 -11.31 -13.26 27.80
N ILE A 538 -12.57 -13.16 27.35
CA ILE A 538 -13.08 -12.01 26.58
C ILE A 538 -13.94 -11.08 27.44
N ILE A 539 -14.72 -11.64 28.36
CA ILE A 539 -15.49 -10.90 29.36
C ILE A 539 -14.91 -11.23 30.73
N GLY A 540 -14.29 -10.24 31.36
CA GLY A 540 -13.69 -10.33 32.69
C GLY A 540 -14.73 -10.59 33.78
N ASP A 541 -14.30 -10.63 35.03
CA ASP A 541 -15.24 -10.81 36.14
C ASP A 541 -16.30 -9.71 36.20
N MET A 542 -17.53 -10.15 36.49
CA MET A 542 -18.70 -9.30 36.60
C MET A 542 -19.09 -9.18 38.07
N GLU A 543 -19.09 -7.94 38.56
CA GLU A 543 -19.53 -7.57 39.90
C GLU A 543 -20.81 -6.74 39.79
N ILE A 544 -21.78 -7.02 40.66
CA ILE A 544 -23.04 -6.28 40.74
C ILE A 544 -23.18 -5.76 42.16
N SER A 545 -23.23 -4.44 42.31
CA SER A 545 -23.24 -3.79 43.63
C SER A 545 -24.04 -2.48 43.63
N PRO A 546 -24.95 -2.27 44.59
CA PRO A 546 -25.38 -3.19 45.64
C PRO A 546 -26.15 -4.42 45.12
N ASN A 547 -26.04 -5.56 45.81
CA ASN A 547 -26.80 -6.78 45.51
C ASN A 547 -27.06 -7.56 46.83
N PRO A 548 -28.29 -7.55 47.37
CA PRO A 548 -29.52 -7.00 46.78
C PRO A 548 -29.53 -5.47 46.72
N PHE A 549 -30.41 -4.91 45.88
CA PHE A 549 -30.74 -3.48 45.86
C PHE A 549 -32.26 -3.27 46.07
N THR A 550 -32.64 -2.06 46.51
CA THR A 550 -33.99 -1.71 47.00
C THR A 550 -34.58 -0.52 46.25
N PRO A 551 -35.17 -0.73 45.06
CA PRO A 551 -35.82 0.33 44.28
C PRO A 551 -37.20 0.71 44.85
N ASN A 552 -37.28 1.13 46.11
CA ASN A 552 -38.53 1.43 46.84
C ASN A 552 -38.84 2.93 46.96
N GLY A 553 -37.96 3.80 46.45
CA GLY A 553 -38.09 5.25 46.50
C GLY A 553 -37.72 5.90 47.84
N ASP A 554 -37.03 5.20 48.74
CA ASP A 554 -36.54 5.76 50.00
C ASP A 554 -35.18 6.49 49.88
N GLY A 555 -34.55 6.38 48.70
CA GLY A 555 -33.30 7.04 48.35
C GLY A 555 -32.05 6.23 48.69
N VAL A 556 -32.19 5.00 49.18
CA VAL A 556 -31.09 4.12 49.58
C VAL A 556 -31.08 2.86 48.72
N ASN A 557 -29.95 2.56 48.07
CA ASN A 557 -29.79 1.41 47.17
C ASN A 557 -30.88 1.30 46.07
N GLU A 558 -31.37 2.43 45.57
CA GLU A 558 -32.41 2.50 44.51
C GLU A 558 -31.96 1.90 43.18
N THR A 559 -30.65 1.86 42.95
CA THR A 559 -30.05 1.33 41.73
C THR A 559 -28.91 0.40 42.08
N THR A 560 -28.67 -0.58 41.22
CA THR A 560 -27.46 -1.40 41.22
C THR A 560 -26.57 -1.06 40.03
N ASN A 561 -25.27 -1.23 40.18
CA ASN A 561 -24.31 -1.06 39.08
C ASN A 561 -23.66 -2.40 38.75
N ILE A 562 -23.58 -2.69 37.46
CA ILE A 562 -22.95 -3.87 36.88
C ILE A 562 -21.58 -3.45 36.34
N TYR A 563 -20.53 -3.91 37.01
CA TYR A 563 -19.14 -3.65 36.65
C TYR A 563 -18.54 -4.87 35.96
N PHE A 564 -17.93 -4.66 34.80
CA PHE A 564 -17.22 -5.72 34.07
C PHE A 564 -16.16 -5.13 33.13
N LYS A 565 -15.28 -5.99 32.62
CA LYS A 565 -14.24 -5.61 31.66
C LYS A 565 -14.38 -6.43 30.38
N VAL A 566 -14.12 -5.79 29.25
CA VAL A 566 -14.02 -6.45 27.94
C VAL A 566 -12.56 -6.48 27.54
N PHE A 567 -12.06 -7.68 27.24
CA PHE A 567 -10.69 -7.94 26.83
C PHE A 567 -10.62 -8.40 25.39
N GLN A 568 -9.42 -8.39 24.81
CA GLN A 568 -9.08 -9.02 23.52
C GLN A 568 -9.87 -8.53 22.29
N VAL A 569 -10.51 -7.35 22.35
CA VAL A 569 -11.19 -6.74 21.20
C VAL A 569 -10.23 -5.80 20.47
N VAL A 570 -9.87 -6.17 19.24
CA VAL A 570 -9.14 -5.29 18.31
C VAL A 570 -10.16 -4.47 17.52
N GLY A 571 -10.08 -3.14 17.58
CA GLY A 571 -11.09 -2.26 16.98
C GLY A 571 -12.32 -2.13 17.89
N THR A 572 -13.48 -2.62 17.46
CA THR A 572 -14.73 -2.58 18.24
C THR A 572 -15.58 -3.81 18.00
N ALA A 573 -16.27 -4.31 19.03
CA ALA A 573 -17.22 -5.43 18.94
C ALA A 573 -18.58 -5.04 19.56
N PRO A 574 -19.71 -5.52 19.02
CA PRO A 574 -21.03 -5.34 19.63
C PRO A 574 -21.09 -5.96 21.03
N VAL A 575 -21.48 -5.17 22.03
CA VAL A 575 -21.66 -5.58 23.42
C VAL A 575 -23.07 -5.18 23.87
N SER A 576 -23.77 -6.10 24.53
CA SER A 576 -25.07 -5.83 25.16
C SER A 576 -25.12 -6.32 26.62
N VAL A 577 -25.88 -5.60 27.44
CA VAL A 577 -26.16 -5.97 28.83
C VAL A 577 -27.67 -6.06 29.00
N ASN A 578 -28.15 -7.25 29.32
CA ASN A 578 -29.57 -7.57 29.39
C ASN A 578 -29.92 -8.19 30.74
N VAL A 579 -31.09 -7.87 31.27
CA VAL A 579 -31.68 -8.48 32.46
C VAL A 579 -32.73 -9.49 32.02
N TYR A 580 -32.72 -10.67 32.63
CA TYR A 580 -33.66 -11.75 32.39
C TYR A 580 -34.32 -12.20 33.69
N GLY A 581 -35.58 -12.63 33.59
CA GLY A 581 -36.22 -13.40 34.66
C GLY A 581 -35.68 -14.82 34.70
N LEU A 582 -35.98 -15.56 35.78
CA LEU A 582 -35.57 -16.97 35.92
C LEU A 582 -36.19 -17.90 34.85
N SER A 583 -37.26 -17.47 34.19
CA SER A 583 -37.86 -18.17 33.04
C SER A 583 -37.05 -18.05 31.75
N GLY A 584 -36.01 -17.19 31.72
CA GLY A 584 -35.25 -16.85 30.53
C GLY A 584 -35.88 -15.76 29.66
N ALA A 585 -37.04 -15.22 30.03
CA ALA A 585 -37.63 -14.06 29.35
C ALA A 585 -36.81 -12.80 29.65
N ARG A 586 -36.51 -12.01 28.60
CA ARG A 586 -35.83 -10.71 28.77
C ARG A 586 -36.77 -9.75 29.47
N VAL A 587 -36.25 -9.10 30.50
CA VAL A 587 -36.94 -8.11 31.34
C VAL A 587 -36.56 -6.70 30.93
N ARG A 588 -35.27 -6.45 30.69
CA ARG A 588 -34.75 -5.14 30.31
C ARG A 588 -33.50 -5.26 29.45
N GLU A 589 -33.36 -4.46 28.40
CA GLU A 589 -32.05 -4.16 27.81
C GLU A 589 -31.46 -2.91 28.47
N LEU A 590 -30.34 -3.06 29.17
CA LEU A 590 -29.70 -1.95 29.89
C LEU A 590 -28.71 -1.18 29.01
N PHE A 591 -28.07 -1.87 28.07
CA PHE A 591 -27.00 -1.32 27.27
C PHE A 591 -26.82 -2.11 25.97
N SER A 592 -26.54 -1.42 24.86
CA SER A 592 -26.17 -2.03 23.57
C SER A 592 -25.32 -1.06 22.74
N ALA A 593 -24.07 -1.42 22.44
CA ALA A 593 -23.19 -0.62 21.58
C ALA A 593 -21.97 -1.42 21.10
N SER A 594 -21.36 -1.01 19.98
CA SER A 594 -20.05 -1.51 19.55
C SER A 594 -18.92 -0.78 20.25
N LEU A 595 -18.09 -1.49 21.01
CA LEU A 595 -17.06 -0.91 21.86
C LEU A 595 -15.70 -1.61 21.69
N PRO A 596 -14.57 -0.90 21.89
CA PRO A 596 -13.26 -1.51 22.01
C PRO A 596 -13.12 -2.26 23.35
N ALA A 597 -11.97 -2.91 23.58
CA ALA A 597 -11.62 -3.40 24.91
C ALA A 597 -11.58 -2.24 25.91
N LYS A 598 -12.37 -2.34 26.99
CA LYS A 598 -12.51 -1.31 28.04
C LYS A 598 -13.16 -1.84 29.30
N GLU A 599 -13.08 -1.06 30.36
CA GLU A 599 -13.88 -1.24 31.59
C GLU A 599 -15.24 -0.55 31.43
N LEU A 600 -16.29 -1.17 31.97
CA LEU A 600 -17.68 -0.74 31.83
C LEU A 600 -18.40 -0.77 33.19
N SER A 601 -19.29 0.20 33.38
CA SER A 601 -20.27 0.25 34.46
C SER A 601 -21.62 0.59 33.85
N VAL A 602 -22.61 -0.26 34.08
CA VAL A 602 -24.00 -0.09 33.59
C VAL A 602 -24.93 -0.13 34.79
N SER A 603 -25.85 0.83 34.91
CA SER A 603 -26.77 0.92 36.04
C SER A 603 -28.12 0.27 35.72
N TRP A 604 -28.77 -0.29 36.73
CA TRP A 604 -30.16 -0.75 36.67
C TRP A 604 -30.93 -0.25 37.88
N ASP A 605 -32.11 0.29 37.62
CA ASP A 605 -33.05 0.90 38.56
C ASP A 605 -34.20 -0.04 38.96
N GLY A 606 -34.17 -1.30 38.51
CA GLY A 606 -35.24 -2.26 38.78
C GLY A 606 -36.45 -2.15 37.87
N LEU A 607 -36.37 -1.39 36.77
CA LEU A 607 -37.46 -1.29 35.80
C LEU A 607 -37.33 -2.33 34.66
N ASP A 608 -38.47 -2.78 34.13
CA ASP A 608 -38.56 -3.56 32.88
C ASP A 608 -38.61 -2.67 31.63
N ASP A 609 -38.63 -3.26 30.42
CA ASP A 609 -38.68 -2.54 29.14
C ASP A 609 -39.90 -1.60 29.01
N ASP A 610 -41.00 -1.85 29.74
CA ASP A 610 -42.21 -1.02 29.78
C ASP A 610 -42.14 0.07 30.88
N ASN A 611 -40.97 0.24 31.52
CA ASN A 611 -40.71 1.12 32.65
C ASN A 611 -41.55 0.81 33.90
N ASN A 612 -41.99 -0.43 34.09
CA ASN A 612 -42.65 -0.88 35.32
C ASN A 612 -41.63 -1.47 36.30
N LEU A 613 -41.86 -1.27 37.60
CA LEU A 613 -41.03 -1.87 38.63
C LEU A 613 -41.19 -3.40 38.62
N VAL A 614 -40.07 -4.10 38.54
CA VAL A 614 -40.07 -5.56 38.54
C VAL A 614 -40.39 -6.08 39.94
N ARG A 615 -41.05 -7.26 40.02
CA ARG A 615 -41.41 -7.87 41.32
C ARG A 615 -40.15 -8.22 42.14
N PRO A 616 -40.23 -8.25 43.48
CA PRO A 616 -39.13 -8.75 44.30
C PRO A 616 -38.77 -10.18 43.91
N GLY A 617 -37.47 -10.47 43.79
CA GLY A 617 -37.00 -11.77 43.33
C GLY A 617 -35.58 -11.75 42.78
N LEU A 618 -35.17 -12.89 42.23
CA LEU A 618 -33.88 -13.06 41.57
C LEU A 618 -34.02 -12.83 40.07
N TYR A 619 -33.09 -12.08 39.52
CA TYR A 619 -32.94 -11.81 38.10
C TYR A 619 -31.54 -12.20 37.65
N ILE A 620 -31.38 -12.47 36.36
CA ILE A 620 -30.10 -12.80 35.74
C ILE A 620 -29.67 -11.62 34.89
N VAL A 621 -28.57 -10.97 35.25
CA VAL A 621 -27.88 -10.06 34.33
C VAL A 621 -26.96 -10.88 33.45
N ARG A 622 -27.04 -10.65 32.14
CA ARG A 622 -26.17 -11.26 31.14
C ARG A 622 -25.50 -10.17 30.32
N VAL A 623 -24.18 -10.26 30.24
CA VAL A 623 -23.37 -9.50 29.29
C VAL A 623 -23.06 -10.43 28.12
N THR A 624 -23.31 -9.95 26.91
CA THR A 624 -23.01 -10.65 25.66
C THR A 624 -22.09 -9.81 24.80
N LEU A 625 -21.07 -10.43 24.23
CA LEU A 625 -20.20 -9.84 23.22
C LEU A 625 -20.23 -10.71 21.96
N GLU A 626 -20.50 -10.09 20.82
CA GLU A 626 -20.50 -10.75 19.51
C GLU A 626 -19.15 -10.53 18.82
N GLY A 627 -18.32 -11.58 18.73
CA GLY A 627 -17.07 -11.56 17.98
C GLY A 627 -17.25 -12.02 16.54
N ASP A 628 -16.21 -11.88 15.71
CA ASP A 628 -16.26 -12.24 14.28
C ASP A 628 -16.57 -13.72 14.02
N LYS A 629 -16.23 -14.61 14.97
CA LYS A 629 -16.38 -16.07 14.85
C LYS A 629 -17.18 -16.70 15.97
N GLU A 630 -17.24 -16.06 17.13
CA GLU A 630 -17.80 -16.64 18.34
C GLU A 630 -18.49 -15.57 19.19
N ARG A 631 -19.54 -16.00 19.89
CA ARG A 631 -20.29 -15.19 20.85
C ARG A 631 -19.86 -15.55 22.26
N PHE A 632 -19.54 -14.53 23.06
CA PHE A 632 -19.12 -14.68 24.45
C PHE A 632 -20.22 -14.18 25.38
N GLU A 633 -20.48 -14.93 26.45
CA GLU A 633 -21.49 -14.57 27.44
C GLU A 633 -20.98 -14.74 28.87
N LYS A 634 -21.36 -13.83 29.76
CA LYS A 634 -21.16 -13.98 31.20
C LYS A 634 -22.42 -13.54 31.93
N SER A 635 -22.84 -14.33 32.91
CA SER A 635 -24.07 -14.08 33.66
C SER A 635 -23.83 -14.07 35.17
N ARG A 636 -24.57 -13.20 35.87
CA ARG A 636 -24.62 -13.12 37.33
C ARG A 636 -26.05 -12.91 37.79
N THR A 637 -26.35 -13.35 39.00
CA THR A 637 -27.66 -13.11 39.61
C THR A 637 -27.67 -11.80 40.38
N VAL A 638 -28.77 -11.07 40.28
CA VAL A 638 -29.05 -9.87 41.06
C VAL A 638 -30.38 -10.04 41.77
N ALA A 639 -30.41 -9.65 43.05
CA ALA A 639 -31.61 -9.70 43.88
C ALA A 639 -32.25 -8.31 43.97
N VAL A 640 -33.54 -8.25 43.67
CA VAL A 640 -34.40 -7.08 43.89
C VAL A 640 -35.25 -7.37 45.12
N ILE A 641 -35.18 -6.51 46.13
CA ILE A 641 -36.00 -6.62 47.36
C ILE A 641 -36.61 -5.26 47.67
N TYR A 642 -37.82 -5.19 48.21
CA TYR A 642 -38.42 -3.97 48.75
C TYR A 642 -39.68 -4.28 49.55
#